data_AF-A0A7E5W2Q7-F1
#
_entry.id   AF-A0A7E5W2Q7-F1
#
_cell.length_a   1.000
_cell.length_b   1.000
_cell.length_c   1.000
_cell.angle_alpha   90.00
_cell.angle_beta   90.00
_cell.angle_gamma   90.00
#
_symmetry.space_group_name_H-M   'P 1'
#
loop_
_entity.id
_entity.type
_entity.pdbx_description
1 polymer ?
#
loop_
_entity_poly.entity_id
_entity_poly.type
_entity_poly.pdbx_seq_one_letter_code
_entity_poly.pdbx_strand_id
1 'polypeptide(L)'
;MENNIMEFTLPPAPRGLCFDRNDFVKTNFSVDNFLADHQNVASLETMRDDLGVYLKVLRLAMIELINKDYANFVNLCATLIGFDKAIVKIQVPLGQLNDEVVGVKQCLEDAMKELSMWMSQRHGLQKKKQLLKHYSQTINCLKTLDNVLRNISNKKRQEQVALADRAAMQYNQLKFSISKCNSIIKPDHKQQYKELGDKLIQTLNDLLFQFWNDSDETNVLKTLITLASLDRVAECEMLIRKQAVAPLLQDVINEPALQKSKDGLQGIYERILSLLDTKLKLLVTVMQHSKLSFLVKKYRFLVNCFWCEVENRLEVNLASIFAPGNPQIFYRRYSESIEFIRKLEGYCSPEDVQLIHQSPEYKSFQRRWNLPVYFQIRFQEIAGSYEAALQKSPTLENNDDFVLRETYKCWCAVQECWVDGVYIEALAHKFWKLTLQLLSRYATWANGYCTQRIPTQKHEPTNVNKNLIDNSINIYVDVQALLRRLLSLLELVQTKIPIDNKDLLGQSLRSSEVALQGTKQKIKECIVNELYDSCNVHLKQVSDIPRLYRKTNRSVPTKPCAYIDVVSNALKEFNQEAAIKLDNAFIIELFESLFNIMTVSYYKYVEDVLTSVQRTEESLRRLKQIREINSPQSSDSAGVTDGDKIRLQLSVDVASYGALAATLRLDVHSVHKFTELSSMVTEAVKNIDIK
;
A
#
# COMPACT_ATOMS: atom_id res chain seq x y z
N MET A 1 66.53 -43.82 27.18
CA MET A 1 67.82 -43.11 27.18
C MET A 1 68.10 -42.75 28.63
N GLU A 2 69.23 -43.08 29.25
CA GLU A 2 70.62 -43.00 28.75
C GLU A 2 71.44 -44.28 28.98
N ASN A 3 72.47 -44.46 28.13
CA ASN A 3 73.40 -45.60 28.04
C ASN A 3 74.61 -45.45 28.97
N ASN A 4 75.29 -46.55 29.30
CA ASN A 4 76.72 -46.54 29.64
C ASN A 4 77.43 -47.82 29.17
N ILE A 5 78.57 -47.65 28.51
CA ILE A 5 79.54 -48.66 28.05
C ILE A 5 80.78 -48.49 28.94
N MET A 6 81.43 -49.58 29.41
CA MET A 6 82.71 -49.51 30.13
C MET A 6 83.89 -50.06 29.29
N GLU A 7 85.00 -49.31 29.32
CA GLU A 7 86.32 -49.54 28.72
C GLU A 7 87.21 -50.54 29.48
N PHE A 8 88.19 -51.13 28.79
CA PHE A 8 89.13 -52.16 29.27
C PHE A 8 90.57 -51.60 29.35
N THR A 9 91.28 -51.76 30.48
CA THR A 9 92.65 -51.22 30.71
C THR A 9 93.72 -52.31 30.88
N LEU A 10 94.89 -52.14 30.23
CA LEU A 10 96.05 -53.06 30.27
C LEU A 10 96.95 -52.89 31.52
N PRO A 11 97.59 -53.97 32.02
CA PRO A 11 98.41 -53.98 33.24
C PRO A 11 99.76 -53.23 33.13
N PRO A 12 100.33 -52.77 34.27
CA PRO A 12 101.50 -51.90 34.35
C PRO A 12 102.82 -52.59 33.95
N ALA A 13 103.70 -51.86 33.26
CA ALA A 13 105.01 -52.34 32.85
C ALA A 13 106.07 -52.20 33.97
N PRO A 14 107.07 -53.10 34.04
CA PRO A 14 108.22 -52.96 34.95
C PRO A 14 108.95 -51.62 34.76
N ARG A 15 109.53 -51.06 35.83
CA ARG A 15 110.29 -49.79 35.77
C ARG A 15 111.70 -50.04 35.22
N GLY A 16 112.20 -49.12 34.40
CA GLY A 16 113.55 -49.16 33.83
C GLY A 16 113.62 -49.62 32.38
N LEU A 17 112.47 -49.91 31.75
CA LEU A 17 112.38 -50.16 30.33
C LEU A 17 112.80 -48.90 29.56
N CYS A 18 113.49 -49.08 28.44
CA CYS A 18 113.88 -47.99 27.55
C CYS A 18 112.73 -47.34 26.77
N PHE A 19 111.47 -47.74 27.02
CA PHE A 19 110.28 -47.23 26.36
C PHE A 19 109.07 -47.06 27.29
N ASP A 20 108.13 -46.19 26.91
CA ASP A 20 106.84 -46.03 27.59
C ASP A 20 105.78 -46.95 26.95
N ARG A 21 104.92 -47.56 27.78
CA ARG A 21 103.85 -48.49 27.34
C ARG A 21 102.85 -47.82 26.39
N ASN A 22 102.72 -46.51 26.50
CA ASN A 22 101.76 -45.72 25.74
C ASN A 22 102.16 -45.62 24.27
N ASP A 23 103.41 -45.91 23.92
CA ASP A 23 103.85 -45.87 22.54
C ASP A 23 103.16 -46.94 21.68
N PHE A 24 102.88 -48.14 22.23
CA PHE A 24 102.21 -49.23 21.50
C PHE A 24 100.71 -49.02 21.28
N VAL A 25 100.07 -48.10 22.01
CA VAL A 25 98.62 -47.85 21.93
C VAL A 25 98.30 -46.62 21.05
N LYS A 26 99.32 -45.85 20.66
CA LYS A 26 99.17 -44.70 19.75
C LYS A 26 98.79 -45.17 18.34
N THR A 27 97.82 -44.50 17.72
CA THR A 27 97.31 -44.80 16.35
C THR A 27 98.33 -44.57 15.23
N ASN A 28 99.34 -43.72 15.47
CA ASN A 28 100.30 -43.27 14.46
C ASN A 28 101.68 -43.93 14.67
N PHE A 29 101.71 -45.07 15.37
CA PHE A 29 102.93 -45.77 15.73
C PHE A 29 103.64 -46.30 14.49
N SER A 30 104.92 -45.96 14.36
CA SER A 30 105.82 -46.46 13.33
C SER A 30 107.05 -46.99 14.03
N VAL A 31 107.45 -48.23 13.67
CA VAL A 31 108.64 -48.88 14.23
C VAL A 31 109.90 -48.05 13.94
N ASP A 32 109.97 -47.43 12.76
CA ASP A 32 111.10 -46.56 12.38
C ASP A 32 111.15 -45.29 13.23
N ASN A 33 110.00 -44.67 13.54
CA ASN A 33 109.94 -43.49 14.41
C ASN A 33 110.30 -43.86 15.86
N PHE A 34 109.81 -45.00 16.35
CA PHE A 34 110.08 -45.47 17.71
C PHE A 34 111.55 -45.81 17.92
N LEU A 35 112.21 -46.44 16.93
CA LEU A 35 113.65 -46.66 16.98
C LEU A 35 114.45 -45.37 16.83
N ALA A 36 113.98 -44.42 16.00
CA ALA A 36 114.63 -43.12 15.84
C ALA A 36 114.58 -42.29 17.14
N ASP A 37 113.44 -42.26 17.84
CA ASP A 37 113.26 -41.50 19.09
C ASP A 37 114.13 -42.04 20.24
N HIS A 38 114.44 -43.34 20.22
CA HIS A 38 115.17 -44.01 21.31
C HIS A 38 116.62 -44.38 20.94
N GLN A 39 117.08 -44.05 19.72
CA GLN A 39 118.46 -44.31 19.27
C GLN A 39 119.52 -43.61 20.12
N ASN A 40 119.18 -42.43 20.66
CA ASN A 40 120.05 -41.69 21.58
C ASN A 40 120.00 -42.23 23.03
N VAL A 41 119.01 -43.06 23.38
CA VAL A 41 118.75 -43.50 24.76
C VAL A 41 119.39 -44.85 25.07
N ALA A 42 119.37 -45.79 24.12
CA ALA A 42 119.78 -47.15 24.42
C ALA A 42 120.20 -47.95 23.18
N SER A 43 121.03 -48.97 23.40
CA SER A 43 121.37 -49.94 22.36
C SER A 43 120.18 -50.87 22.07
N LEU A 44 120.16 -51.42 20.87
CA LEU A 44 119.08 -52.30 20.41
C LEU A 44 118.90 -53.57 21.25
N GLU A 45 119.96 -54.07 21.90
CA GLU A 45 119.86 -55.30 22.71
C GLU A 45 119.05 -55.09 23.99
N THR A 46 119.22 -53.94 24.66
CA THR A 46 118.44 -53.59 25.86
C THR A 46 116.94 -53.50 25.54
N MET A 47 116.57 -52.98 24.37
CA MET A 47 115.16 -52.85 23.98
C MET A 47 114.45 -54.18 23.78
N ARG A 48 115.15 -55.20 23.27
CA ARG A 48 114.58 -56.54 23.06
C ARG A 48 114.22 -57.20 24.38
N ASP A 49 115.12 -57.13 25.37
CA ASP A 49 114.95 -57.84 26.64
C ASP A 49 113.81 -57.21 27.45
N ASP A 50 113.71 -55.87 27.41
CA ASP A 50 112.63 -55.09 27.99
C ASP A 50 111.24 -55.50 27.49
N LEU A 51 111.08 -55.69 26.18
CA LEU A 51 109.83 -56.17 25.57
C LEU A 51 109.42 -57.57 26.06
N GLY A 52 110.40 -58.45 26.28
CA GLY A 52 110.15 -59.81 26.77
C GLY A 52 109.58 -59.86 28.19
N VAL A 53 110.01 -58.96 29.07
CA VAL A 53 109.51 -58.91 30.46
C VAL A 53 108.05 -58.48 30.49
N TYR A 54 107.67 -57.50 29.67
CA TYR A 54 106.31 -56.97 29.68
C TYR A 54 105.26 -58.01 29.28
N LEU A 55 105.59 -58.92 28.35
CA LEU A 55 104.70 -60.00 27.92
C LEU A 55 104.29 -60.95 29.07
N LYS A 56 105.20 -61.24 30.01
CA LYS A 56 104.90 -62.15 31.12
C LYS A 56 103.91 -61.54 32.12
N VAL A 57 104.00 -60.24 32.37
CA VAL A 57 103.09 -59.52 33.26
C VAL A 57 101.65 -59.59 32.75
N LEU A 58 101.46 -59.44 31.44
CA LEU A 58 100.15 -59.48 30.80
C LEU A 58 99.42 -60.81 31.01
N ARG A 59 100.12 -61.95 31.02
CA ARG A 59 99.50 -63.28 31.22
C ARG A 59 98.98 -63.51 32.64
N LEU A 60 99.70 -63.03 33.66
CA LEU A 60 99.30 -63.17 35.06
C LEU A 60 98.01 -62.40 35.38
N ALA A 61 97.90 -61.17 34.88
CA ALA A 61 96.73 -60.32 35.09
C ALA A 61 95.43 -60.95 34.56
N MET A 62 95.50 -61.72 33.47
CA MET A 62 94.33 -62.37 32.87
C MET A 62 93.70 -63.41 33.81
N ILE A 63 94.50 -64.15 34.58
CA ILE A 63 94.03 -65.21 35.47
C ILE A 63 93.31 -64.62 36.69
N GLU A 64 93.81 -63.51 37.25
CA GLU A 64 93.18 -62.84 38.39
C GLU A 64 91.77 -62.31 38.06
N LEU A 65 91.59 -61.80 36.84
CA LEU A 65 90.31 -61.23 36.40
C LEU A 65 89.19 -62.29 36.37
N ILE A 66 89.49 -63.50 35.91
CA ILE A 66 88.51 -64.60 35.84
C ILE A 66 88.05 -65.04 37.23
N ASN A 67 88.97 -65.17 38.19
CA ASN A 67 88.63 -65.62 39.54
C ASN A 67 87.79 -64.60 40.32
N LYS A 68 87.97 -63.29 40.05
CA LYS A 68 87.26 -62.21 40.73
C LYS A 68 85.75 -62.21 40.42
N ASP A 69 85.38 -62.47 39.18
CA ASP A 69 83.98 -62.32 38.73
C ASP A 69 83.11 -63.57 39.00
N TYR A 70 83.71 -64.72 39.31
CA TYR A 70 82.97 -65.95 39.61
C TYR A 70 82.14 -65.84 40.92
N ALA A 71 82.69 -65.20 41.96
CA ALA A 71 82.02 -65.07 43.26
C ALA A 71 80.77 -64.17 43.21
N ASN A 72 80.82 -63.09 42.42
CA ASN A 72 79.71 -62.15 42.29
C ASN A 72 78.48 -62.80 41.62
N PHE A 73 78.72 -63.63 40.61
CA PHE A 73 77.64 -64.28 39.87
C PHE A 73 76.82 -65.24 40.75
N VAL A 74 77.51 -65.98 41.63
CA VAL A 74 76.85 -66.94 42.56
C VAL A 74 75.98 -66.22 43.59
N ASN A 75 76.45 -65.10 44.15
CA ASN A 75 75.67 -64.33 45.13
C ASN A 75 74.39 -63.73 44.52
N LEU A 76 74.45 -63.22 43.28
CA LEU A 76 73.27 -62.69 42.61
C LEU A 76 72.19 -63.78 42.42
N CYS A 77 72.60 -64.97 41.96
CA CYS A 77 71.68 -66.10 41.81
C CYS A 77 71.06 -66.54 43.14
N ALA A 78 71.81 -66.52 44.25
CA ALA A 78 71.29 -66.85 45.57
C ALA A 78 70.24 -65.83 46.06
N THR A 79 70.44 -64.53 45.78
CA THR A 79 69.56 -63.45 46.27
C THR A 79 68.24 -63.36 45.51
N LEU A 80 68.23 -63.76 44.23
CA LEU A 80 67.01 -63.84 43.41
C LEU A 80 66.06 -64.95 43.88
N ILE A 81 66.60 -66.00 44.50
CA ILE A 81 65.81 -67.10 45.07
C ILE A 81 65.18 -66.61 46.39
N GLY A 82 63.93 -66.13 46.30
CA GLY A 82 63.14 -65.72 47.47
C GLY A 82 62.58 -64.30 47.39
N PHE A 83 62.94 -63.51 46.38
CA PHE A 83 62.40 -62.15 46.18
C PHE A 83 60.89 -62.16 45.92
N ASP A 84 60.37 -63.22 45.28
CA ASP A 84 58.93 -63.45 45.10
C ASP A 84 58.16 -63.42 46.43
N LYS A 85 58.76 -63.93 47.52
CA LYS A 85 58.13 -63.91 48.85
C LYS A 85 58.01 -62.49 49.41
N ALA A 86 58.93 -61.59 49.07
CA ALA A 86 58.87 -60.19 49.49
C ALA A 86 57.77 -59.43 48.72
N ILE A 87 57.61 -59.72 47.42
CA ILE A 87 56.54 -59.14 46.59
C ILE A 87 55.16 -59.58 47.13
N VAL A 88 54.99 -60.88 47.42
CA VAL A 88 53.74 -61.40 48.01
C VAL A 88 53.45 -60.75 49.37
N LYS A 89 54.47 -60.48 50.20
CA LYS A 89 54.30 -59.77 51.48
C LYS A 89 53.78 -58.34 51.35
N ILE A 90 54.04 -57.65 50.24
CA ILE A 90 53.57 -56.27 49.99
C ILE A 90 52.20 -56.27 49.30
N GLN A 91 51.94 -57.26 48.44
CA GLN A 91 50.69 -57.38 47.70
C GLN A 91 49.47 -57.53 48.63
N VAL A 92 49.60 -58.30 49.72
CA VAL A 92 48.49 -58.54 50.65
C VAL A 92 48.04 -57.27 51.41
N PRO A 93 48.93 -56.49 52.05
CA PRO A 93 48.54 -55.22 52.69
C PRO A 93 47.97 -54.18 51.72
N LEU A 94 48.48 -54.11 50.48
CA LEU A 94 47.93 -53.20 49.46
C LEU A 94 46.52 -53.62 49.02
N GLY A 95 46.26 -54.93 48.90
CA GLY A 95 44.91 -55.45 48.69
C GLY A 95 43.97 -55.08 49.83
N GLN A 96 44.41 -55.29 51.07
CA GLN A 96 43.64 -54.92 52.27
C GLN A 96 43.34 -53.42 52.34
N LEU A 97 44.32 -52.56 52.08
CA LEU A 97 44.11 -51.10 52.06
C LEU A 97 43.12 -50.69 50.96
N ASN A 98 43.20 -51.32 49.78
CA ASN A 98 42.25 -51.05 48.71
C ASN A 98 40.83 -51.48 49.11
N ASP A 99 40.68 -52.63 49.75
CA ASP A 99 39.38 -53.10 50.27
C ASP A 99 38.83 -52.15 51.36
N GLU A 100 39.68 -51.65 52.26
CA GLU A 100 39.31 -50.65 53.26
C GLU A 100 38.87 -49.32 52.62
N VAL A 101 39.59 -48.83 51.61
CA VAL A 101 39.22 -47.60 50.89
C VAL A 101 37.90 -47.77 50.14
N VAL A 102 37.69 -48.92 49.50
CA VAL A 102 36.41 -49.26 48.86
C VAL A 102 35.29 -49.33 49.89
N GLY A 103 35.54 -49.93 51.06
CA GLY A 103 34.60 -49.96 52.18
C GLY A 103 34.22 -48.55 52.66
N VAL A 104 35.19 -47.67 52.90
CA VAL A 104 34.96 -46.28 53.30
C VAL A 104 34.17 -45.52 52.23
N LYS A 105 34.52 -45.71 50.94
CA LYS A 105 33.78 -45.10 49.82
C LYS A 105 32.33 -45.55 49.82
N GLN A 106 32.07 -46.85 49.99
CA GLN A 106 30.71 -47.40 50.07
C GLN A 106 29.92 -46.77 51.23
N CYS A 107 30.53 -46.68 52.42
CA CYS A 107 29.93 -46.04 53.59
C CYS A 107 29.60 -44.55 53.33
N LEU A 108 30.48 -43.82 52.65
CA LEU A 108 30.24 -42.42 52.27
C LEU A 108 29.09 -42.30 51.26
N GLU A 109 29.04 -43.17 50.25
CA GLU A 109 27.95 -43.17 49.27
C GLU A 109 26.60 -43.48 49.93
N ASP A 110 26.55 -44.43 50.87
CA ASP A 110 25.33 -44.76 51.60
C ASP A 110 24.90 -43.63 52.54
N ALA A 111 25.85 -42.98 53.24
CA ALA A 111 25.57 -41.79 54.03
C ALA A 111 25.07 -40.62 53.16
N MET A 112 25.61 -40.44 51.95
CA MET A 112 25.12 -39.45 50.99
C MET A 112 23.69 -39.75 50.52
N LYS A 113 23.37 -41.02 50.22
CA LYS A 113 22.00 -41.43 49.88
C LYS A 113 21.05 -41.15 51.03
N GLU A 114 21.39 -41.51 52.25
CA GLU A 114 20.57 -41.21 53.43
C GLU A 114 20.37 -39.71 53.62
N LEU A 115 21.44 -38.91 53.54
CA LEU A 115 21.38 -37.45 53.65
C LEU A 115 20.46 -36.85 52.58
N SER A 116 20.53 -37.34 51.33
CA SER A 116 19.67 -36.90 50.24
C SER A 116 18.19 -37.24 50.50
N MET A 117 17.92 -38.42 51.06
CA MET A 117 16.58 -38.83 51.49
C MET A 117 16.05 -37.90 52.59
N TRP A 118 16.84 -37.65 53.64
CA TRP A 118 16.47 -36.73 54.73
C TRP A 118 16.27 -35.29 54.24
N MET A 119 17.08 -34.81 53.30
CA MET A 119 16.88 -33.49 52.68
C MET A 119 15.58 -33.42 51.88
N SER A 120 15.25 -34.46 51.11
CA SER A 120 13.98 -34.55 50.37
C SER A 120 12.77 -34.56 51.32
N GLN A 121 12.84 -35.37 52.39
CA GLN A 121 11.81 -35.40 53.44
C GLN A 121 11.65 -34.04 54.12
N ARG A 122 12.76 -33.39 54.49
CA ARG A 122 12.75 -32.04 55.09
C ARG A 122 12.13 -31.01 54.15
N HIS A 123 12.45 -31.06 52.85
CA HIS A 123 11.87 -30.17 51.85
C HIS A 123 10.35 -30.40 51.71
N GLY A 124 9.91 -31.66 51.70
CA GLY A 124 8.49 -32.03 51.72
C GLY A 124 7.75 -31.52 52.96
N LEU A 125 8.36 -31.67 54.15
CA LEU A 125 7.80 -31.16 55.40
C LEU A 125 7.74 -29.63 55.44
N GLN A 126 8.77 -28.93 54.92
CA GLN A 126 8.74 -27.47 54.82
C GLN A 126 7.63 -26.98 53.91
N LYS A 127 7.40 -27.63 52.76
CA LYS A 127 6.26 -27.32 51.88
C LYS A 127 4.92 -27.52 52.59
N LYS A 128 4.72 -28.66 53.27
CA LYS A 128 3.51 -28.93 54.06
C LYS A 128 3.29 -27.89 55.17
N LYS A 129 4.36 -27.49 55.88
CA LYS A 129 4.32 -26.44 56.91
C LYS A 129 3.92 -25.08 56.33
N GLN A 130 4.47 -24.69 55.18
CA GLN A 130 4.11 -23.45 54.49
C GLN A 130 2.63 -23.46 54.07
N LEU A 131 2.14 -24.58 53.52
CA LEU A 131 0.74 -24.75 53.15
C LEU A 131 -0.21 -24.66 54.36
N LEU A 132 0.15 -25.27 55.49
CA LEU A 132 -0.63 -25.15 56.72
C LEU A 132 -0.66 -23.72 57.26
N LYS A 133 0.47 -22.98 57.16
CA LYS A 133 0.53 -21.57 57.57
C LYS A 133 -0.41 -20.71 56.72
N HIS A 134 -0.39 -20.88 55.40
CA HIS A 134 -1.30 -20.18 54.49
C HIS A 134 -2.77 -20.58 54.69
N TYR A 135 -3.05 -21.85 55.03
CA TYR A 135 -4.39 -22.30 55.36
C TYR A 135 -4.92 -21.66 56.65
N SER A 136 -4.11 -21.61 57.72
CA SER A 136 -4.46 -20.92 58.96
C SER A 136 -4.67 -19.42 58.74
N GLN A 137 -3.81 -18.77 57.95
CA GLN A 137 -3.98 -17.37 57.54
C GLN A 137 -5.30 -17.16 56.79
N THR A 138 -5.67 -18.07 55.89
CA THR A 138 -6.93 -18.01 55.13
C THR A 138 -8.14 -18.04 56.05
N ILE A 139 -8.19 -18.96 57.02
CA ILE A 139 -9.31 -19.06 57.97
C ILE A 139 -9.42 -17.80 58.84
N ASN A 140 -8.29 -17.31 59.35
CA ASN A 140 -8.28 -16.11 60.17
C ASN A 140 -8.74 -14.89 59.37
N CYS A 141 -8.25 -14.73 58.13
CA CYS A 141 -8.67 -13.65 57.24
C CYS A 141 -10.16 -13.73 56.88
N LEU A 142 -10.71 -14.93 56.63
CA LEU A 142 -12.14 -15.12 56.39
C LEU A 142 -12.98 -14.65 57.58
N LYS A 143 -12.60 -15.05 58.80
CA LYS A 143 -13.32 -14.65 60.03
C LYS A 143 -13.21 -13.15 60.29
N THR A 144 -12.02 -12.56 60.11
CA THR A 144 -11.87 -11.12 60.30
C THR A 144 -12.64 -10.34 59.25
N LEU A 145 -12.66 -10.81 57.99
CA LEU A 145 -13.36 -10.13 56.91
C LEU A 145 -14.89 -10.22 57.07
N ASP A 146 -15.44 -11.36 57.48
CA ASP A 146 -16.87 -11.47 57.82
C ASP A 146 -17.25 -10.54 58.98
N ASN A 147 -16.41 -10.46 60.02
CA ASN A 147 -16.63 -9.53 61.13
C ASN A 147 -16.52 -8.06 60.71
N VAL A 148 -15.58 -7.71 59.83
CA VAL A 148 -15.43 -6.33 59.33
C VAL A 148 -16.65 -5.98 58.49
N LEU A 149 -17.04 -6.82 57.53
CA LEU A 149 -18.20 -6.58 56.66
C LEU A 149 -19.51 -6.41 57.44
N ARG A 150 -19.77 -7.25 58.46
CA ARG A 150 -20.96 -7.10 59.33
C ARG A 150 -20.99 -5.76 60.08
N ASN A 151 -19.83 -5.18 60.35
CA ASN A 151 -19.70 -3.93 61.10
C ASN A 151 -19.70 -2.67 60.21
N ILE A 152 -19.58 -2.80 58.88
CA ILE A 152 -19.59 -1.64 57.97
C ILE A 152 -20.97 -0.97 57.95
N SER A 153 -22.06 -1.75 57.89
CA SER A 153 -23.42 -1.22 57.79
C SER A 153 -23.86 -0.38 59.00
N ASN A 154 -23.24 -0.59 60.19
CA ASN A 154 -23.66 0.02 61.46
C ASN A 154 -22.84 1.26 61.88
N LYS A 155 -21.84 1.68 61.10
CA LYS A 155 -20.89 2.75 61.49
C LYS A 155 -21.05 4.03 60.68
N LYS A 156 -20.48 5.14 61.19
CA LYS A 156 -20.52 6.49 60.56
C LYS A 156 -19.83 6.50 59.18
N ARG A 157 -20.26 7.37 58.27
CA ARG A 157 -19.81 7.46 56.85
C ARG A 157 -18.29 7.47 56.63
N GLN A 158 -17.53 8.24 57.43
CA GLN A 158 -16.07 8.28 57.31
C GLN A 158 -15.40 6.98 57.77
N GLU A 159 -15.99 6.28 58.74
CA GLU A 159 -15.51 4.98 59.19
C GLU A 159 -15.86 3.88 58.19
N GLN A 160 -16.97 4.02 57.45
CA GLN A 160 -17.36 3.07 56.41
C GLN A 160 -16.33 2.98 55.28
N VAL A 161 -15.78 4.12 54.83
CA VAL A 161 -14.73 4.14 53.80
C VAL A 161 -13.44 3.50 54.32
N ALA A 162 -13.00 3.85 55.53
CA ALA A 162 -11.79 3.28 56.12
C ALA A 162 -11.93 1.76 56.38
N LEU A 163 -13.13 1.30 56.76
CA LEU A 163 -13.42 -0.12 56.95
C LEU A 163 -13.55 -0.86 55.63
N ALA A 164 -14.06 -0.21 54.59
CA ALA A 164 -14.11 -0.73 53.23
C ALA A 164 -12.69 -0.89 52.64
N ASP A 165 -11.81 0.10 52.79
CA ASP A 165 -10.38 0.00 52.41
C ASP A 165 -9.70 -1.17 53.15
N ARG A 166 -9.94 -1.28 54.46
CA ARG A 166 -9.40 -2.36 55.29
C ARG A 166 -9.93 -3.72 54.86
N ALA A 167 -11.22 -3.82 54.52
CA ALA A 167 -11.83 -5.04 54.02
C ALA A 167 -11.26 -5.43 52.64
N ALA A 168 -11.03 -4.46 51.74
CA ALA A 168 -10.40 -4.69 50.45
C ALA A 168 -8.95 -5.18 50.59
N MET A 169 -8.16 -4.61 51.50
CA MET A 169 -6.80 -5.09 51.81
C MET A 169 -6.82 -6.53 52.34
N GLN A 170 -7.74 -6.84 53.26
CA GLN A 170 -7.88 -8.20 53.79
C GLN A 170 -8.34 -9.19 52.71
N TYR A 171 -9.23 -8.77 51.81
CA TYR A 171 -9.65 -9.58 50.67
C TYR A 171 -8.50 -9.87 49.71
N ASN A 172 -7.63 -8.89 49.43
CA ASN A 172 -6.44 -9.10 48.60
C ASN A 172 -5.43 -10.06 49.25
N GLN A 173 -5.21 -9.95 50.57
CA GLN A 173 -4.40 -10.91 51.33
C GLN A 173 -5.00 -12.33 51.31
N LEU A 174 -6.33 -12.41 51.37
CA LEU A 174 -7.08 -13.65 51.28
C LEU A 174 -6.95 -14.26 49.87
N LYS A 175 -7.10 -13.47 48.80
CA LYS A 175 -6.90 -13.88 47.41
C LYS A 175 -5.51 -14.49 47.20
N PHE A 176 -4.47 -13.83 47.74
CA PHE A 176 -3.10 -14.36 47.70
C PHE A 176 -2.96 -15.68 48.47
N SER A 177 -3.47 -15.75 49.69
CA SER A 177 -3.38 -16.94 50.54
C SER A 177 -4.12 -18.14 49.93
N ILE A 178 -5.29 -17.92 49.34
CA ILE A 178 -6.07 -18.94 48.63
C ILE A 178 -5.33 -19.42 47.38
N SER A 179 -4.68 -18.54 46.62
CA SER A 179 -3.92 -18.94 45.43
C SER A 179 -2.79 -19.93 45.76
N LYS A 180 -2.17 -19.80 46.94
CA LYS A 180 -1.11 -20.69 47.43
C LYS A 180 -1.64 -21.98 48.06
N CYS A 181 -2.92 -22.02 48.46
CA CYS A 181 -3.55 -23.14 49.17
C CYS A 181 -4.67 -23.85 48.39
N ASN A 182 -4.81 -23.60 47.08
CA ASN A 182 -5.97 -24.03 46.30
C ASN A 182 -6.22 -25.56 46.33
N SER A 183 -5.19 -26.37 46.59
CA SER A 183 -5.25 -27.82 46.70
C SER A 183 -5.76 -28.37 48.04
N ILE A 184 -5.74 -27.59 49.13
CA ILE A 184 -6.06 -28.07 50.50
C ILE A 184 -7.35 -27.43 51.05
N ILE A 185 -7.81 -26.33 50.45
CA ILE A 185 -8.98 -25.59 50.95
C ILE A 185 -10.28 -26.38 50.71
N LYS A 186 -11.06 -26.56 51.77
CA LYS A 186 -12.41 -27.16 51.74
C LYS A 186 -13.35 -26.38 50.80
N PRO A 187 -14.29 -27.06 50.12
CA PRO A 187 -15.26 -26.40 49.23
C PRO A 187 -16.08 -25.32 49.94
N ASP A 188 -16.47 -25.53 51.20
CA ASP A 188 -17.23 -24.55 52.01
C ASP A 188 -16.49 -23.21 52.15
N HIS A 189 -15.17 -23.24 52.40
CA HIS A 189 -14.38 -22.02 52.53
C HIS A 189 -14.15 -21.32 51.18
N LYS A 190 -14.21 -22.06 50.06
CA LYS A 190 -14.22 -21.47 48.71
C LYS A 190 -15.56 -20.80 48.41
N GLN A 191 -16.68 -21.35 48.88
CA GLN A 191 -17.99 -20.69 48.78
C GLN A 191 -18.05 -19.43 49.65
N GLN A 192 -17.63 -19.52 50.93
CA GLN A 192 -17.55 -18.36 51.82
C GLN A 192 -16.67 -17.24 51.26
N TYR A 193 -15.55 -17.57 50.62
CA TYR A 193 -14.71 -16.59 49.94
C TYR A 193 -15.45 -15.83 48.82
N LYS A 194 -16.24 -16.54 48.01
CA LYS A 194 -17.02 -15.92 46.93
C LYS A 194 -18.13 -15.04 47.51
N GLU A 195 -18.92 -15.57 48.45
CA GLU A 195 -20.01 -14.82 49.09
C GLU A 195 -19.52 -13.55 49.80
N LEU A 196 -18.39 -13.63 50.49
CA LEU A 196 -17.79 -12.48 51.15
C LEU A 196 -17.23 -11.46 50.14
N GLY A 197 -16.69 -11.93 49.01
CA GLY A 197 -16.28 -11.07 47.91
C GLY A 197 -17.46 -10.33 47.30
N ASP A 198 -18.57 -11.03 47.03
CA ASP A 198 -19.78 -10.44 46.46
C ASP A 198 -20.42 -9.44 47.42
N LYS A 199 -20.47 -9.74 48.72
CA LYS A 199 -20.92 -8.80 49.77
C LYS A 199 -20.04 -7.56 49.87
N LEU A 200 -18.71 -7.72 49.81
CA LEU A 200 -17.79 -6.59 49.82
C LEU A 200 -18.03 -5.67 48.61
N ILE A 201 -18.20 -6.26 47.43
CA ILE A 201 -18.44 -5.51 46.19
C ILE A 201 -19.79 -4.79 46.26
N GLN A 202 -20.85 -5.47 46.71
CA GLN A 202 -22.16 -4.84 46.88
C GLN A 202 -22.07 -3.64 47.85
N THR A 203 -21.40 -3.81 48.99
CA THR A 203 -21.20 -2.73 49.96
C THR A 203 -20.40 -1.55 49.38
N LEU A 204 -19.33 -1.83 48.64
CA LEU A 204 -18.53 -0.80 47.97
C LEU A 204 -19.33 -0.06 46.89
N ASN A 205 -20.16 -0.76 46.12
CA ASN A 205 -21.03 -0.15 45.12
C ASN A 205 -22.11 0.72 45.77
N ASP A 206 -22.77 0.23 46.82
CA ASP A 206 -23.78 1.00 47.55
C ASP A 206 -23.17 2.30 48.13
N LEU A 207 -21.97 2.21 48.70
CA LEU A 207 -21.22 3.38 49.18
C LEU A 207 -20.85 4.33 48.04
N LEU A 208 -20.44 3.83 46.88
CA LEU A 208 -20.12 4.64 45.70
C LEU A 208 -21.32 5.48 45.25
N PHE A 209 -22.51 4.87 45.13
CA PHE A 209 -23.72 5.60 44.71
C PHE A 209 -24.22 6.57 45.78
N GLN A 210 -24.07 6.24 47.07
CA GLN A 210 -24.37 7.17 48.16
C GLN A 210 -23.45 8.40 48.12
N PHE A 211 -22.13 8.21 47.95
CA PHE A 211 -21.18 9.32 47.84
C PHE A 211 -21.34 10.14 46.56
N TRP A 212 -21.78 9.50 45.47
CA TRP A 212 -22.12 10.22 44.24
C TRP A 212 -23.34 11.13 44.43
N ASN A 213 -24.40 10.65 45.07
CA ASN A 213 -25.58 11.46 45.39
C ASN A 213 -25.26 12.62 46.33
N ASP A 214 -24.35 12.41 47.28
CA ASP A 214 -23.89 13.44 48.23
C ASP A 214 -22.84 14.40 47.61
N SER A 215 -22.43 14.18 46.35
CA SER A 215 -21.42 14.98 45.63
C SER A 215 -20.04 15.05 46.30
N ASP A 216 -19.62 13.99 47.00
CA ASP A 216 -18.33 13.93 47.71
C ASP A 216 -17.21 13.34 46.83
N GLU A 217 -16.47 14.22 46.15
CA GLU A 217 -15.38 13.86 45.23
C GLU A 217 -14.32 12.96 45.89
N THR A 218 -13.97 13.23 47.15
CA THR A 218 -12.85 12.56 47.82
C THR A 218 -13.17 11.11 48.18
N ASN A 219 -14.41 10.84 48.58
CA ASN A 219 -14.84 9.50 48.95
C ASN A 219 -15.24 8.66 47.72
N VAL A 220 -15.77 9.28 46.66
CA VAL A 220 -15.95 8.61 45.36
C VAL A 220 -14.59 8.18 44.79
N LEU A 221 -13.57 9.03 44.85
CA LEU A 221 -12.22 8.68 44.39
C LEU A 221 -11.62 7.51 45.19
N LYS A 222 -11.75 7.52 46.53
CA LYS A 222 -11.25 6.43 47.37
C LYS A 222 -11.94 5.10 47.10
N THR A 223 -13.27 5.10 46.99
CA THR A 223 -14.04 3.88 46.67
C THR A 223 -13.66 3.33 45.29
N LEU A 224 -13.50 4.18 44.27
CA LEU A 224 -13.01 3.75 42.96
C LEU A 224 -11.59 3.19 42.99
N ILE A 225 -10.67 3.80 43.77
CA ILE A 225 -9.32 3.24 43.96
C ILE A 225 -9.40 1.85 44.62
N THR A 226 -10.25 1.66 45.63
CA THR A 226 -10.41 0.33 46.24
C THR A 226 -10.95 -0.70 45.27
N LEU A 227 -11.95 -0.34 44.46
CA LEU A 227 -12.54 -1.21 43.46
C LEU A 227 -11.53 -1.58 42.35
N ALA A 228 -10.68 -0.63 41.95
CA ALA A 228 -9.56 -0.89 41.06
C ALA A 228 -8.53 -1.84 41.67
N SER A 229 -8.19 -1.65 42.96
CA SER A 229 -7.24 -2.51 43.67
C SER A 229 -7.73 -3.95 43.83
N LEU A 230 -9.05 -4.17 43.75
CA LEU A 230 -9.69 -5.48 43.76
C LEU A 230 -9.76 -6.13 42.36
N ASP A 231 -9.28 -5.45 41.33
CA ASP A 231 -9.29 -5.88 39.92
C ASP A 231 -10.70 -5.99 39.31
N ARG A 232 -11.68 -5.24 39.84
CA ARG A 232 -13.11 -5.30 39.44
C ARG A 232 -13.57 -4.06 38.66
N VAL A 233 -12.68 -3.47 37.87
CA VAL A 233 -12.94 -2.25 37.08
C VAL A 233 -14.14 -2.41 36.13
N ALA A 234 -14.20 -3.51 35.36
CA ALA A 234 -15.27 -3.73 34.37
C ALA A 234 -16.67 -3.91 34.99
N GLU A 235 -16.77 -4.59 36.13
CA GLU A 235 -18.04 -4.75 36.84
C GLU A 235 -18.55 -3.42 37.40
N CYS A 236 -17.64 -2.58 37.91
CA CYS A 236 -17.98 -1.23 38.37
C CYS A 236 -18.44 -0.33 37.21
N GLU A 237 -17.74 -0.37 36.08
CA GLU A 237 -18.15 0.35 34.86
C GLU A 237 -19.55 -0.06 34.40
N MET A 238 -19.85 -1.36 34.39
CA MET A 238 -21.20 -1.86 34.07
C MET A 238 -22.28 -1.38 35.06
N LEU A 239 -21.95 -1.31 36.36
CA LEU A 239 -22.91 -0.82 37.36
C LEU A 239 -23.15 0.68 37.24
N ILE A 240 -22.09 1.48 37.06
CA ILE A 240 -22.21 2.91 36.80
C ILE A 240 -23.03 3.15 35.53
N ARG A 241 -22.79 2.37 34.48
CA ARG A 241 -23.58 2.40 33.26
C ARG A 241 -25.07 2.15 33.54
N LYS A 242 -25.42 1.11 34.29
CA LYS A 242 -26.82 0.73 34.56
C LYS A 242 -27.55 1.64 35.55
N GLN A 243 -26.87 2.11 36.60
CA GLN A 243 -27.52 2.81 37.72
C GLN A 243 -27.34 4.33 37.69
N ALA A 244 -26.26 4.85 37.08
CA ALA A 244 -26.04 6.29 36.95
C ALA A 244 -26.39 6.81 35.56
N VAL A 245 -25.82 6.20 34.51
CA VAL A 245 -25.90 6.73 33.14
C VAL A 245 -27.23 6.41 32.47
N ALA A 246 -27.68 5.14 32.53
CA ALA A 246 -28.92 4.69 31.89
C ALA A 246 -30.19 5.46 32.31
N PRO A 247 -30.48 5.73 33.59
CA PRO A 247 -31.70 6.46 33.97
C PRO A 247 -31.66 7.92 33.49
N LEU A 248 -30.50 8.58 33.55
CA LEU A 248 -30.35 9.96 33.07
C LEU A 248 -30.51 10.07 31.56
N LEU A 249 -30.06 9.06 30.81
CA LEU A 249 -30.23 9.00 29.36
C LEU A 249 -31.63 8.55 28.93
N GLN A 250 -32.33 7.73 29.72
CA GLN A 250 -33.70 7.28 29.42
C GLN A 250 -34.69 8.46 29.35
N ASP A 251 -34.50 9.46 30.20
CA ASP A 251 -35.34 10.67 30.22
C ASP A 251 -35.07 11.60 29.02
N VAL A 252 -33.89 11.47 28.39
CA VAL A 252 -33.44 12.35 27.30
C VAL A 252 -33.56 11.69 25.92
N ILE A 253 -33.24 10.40 25.80
CA ILE A 253 -33.22 9.62 24.55
C ILE A 253 -34.49 8.79 24.44
N ASN A 254 -35.58 9.43 24.05
CA ASN A 254 -36.85 8.76 23.77
C ASN A 254 -37.57 9.40 22.55
N GLU A 255 -38.36 8.62 21.82
CA GLU A 255 -39.14 9.10 20.67
C GLU A 255 -40.03 10.33 20.96
N PRO A 256 -40.74 10.43 22.11
CA PRO A 256 -41.53 11.61 22.42
C PRO A 256 -40.69 12.87 22.72
N ALA A 257 -39.45 12.75 23.19
CA ALA A 257 -38.53 13.89 23.31
C ALA A 257 -38.07 14.39 21.94
N LEU A 258 -37.87 13.49 20.97
CA LEU A 258 -37.55 13.85 19.58
C LEU A 258 -38.72 14.57 18.90
N GLN A 259 -39.96 14.21 19.21
CA GLN A 259 -41.15 14.87 18.66
C GLN A 259 -41.47 16.21 19.33
N LYS A 260 -41.06 16.40 20.59
CA LYS A 260 -41.30 17.63 21.37
C LYS A 260 -40.20 18.69 21.21
N SER A 261 -38.98 18.32 20.84
CA SER A 261 -37.88 19.28 20.67
C SER A 261 -38.08 20.10 19.39
N LYS A 262 -38.09 21.43 19.51
CA LYS A 262 -38.14 22.35 18.36
C LYS A 262 -36.89 22.24 17.47
N ASP A 263 -35.76 21.87 18.08
CA ASP A 263 -34.46 21.69 17.42
C ASP A 263 -34.16 20.21 17.04
N GLY A 264 -35.16 19.32 17.15
CA GLY A 264 -35.03 17.92 16.71
C GLY A 264 -33.93 17.15 17.44
N LEU A 265 -33.04 16.52 16.67
CA LEU A 265 -31.97 15.63 17.14
C LEU A 265 -30.78 16.40 17.73
N GLN A 266 -30.43 17.56 17.16
CA GLN A 266 -29.39 18.44 17.70
C GLN A 266 -29.67 18.84 19.16
N GLY A 267 -30.90 19.22 19.50
CA GLY A 267 -31.27 19.57 20.88
C GLY A 267 -31.16 18.40 21.85
N ILE A 268 -31.38 17.15 21.38
CA ILE A 268 -31.14 15.95 22.20
C ILE A 268 -29.65 15.77 22.44
N TYR A 269 -28.80 15.94 21.41
CA TYR A 269 -27.36 15.86 21.55
C TYR A 269 -26.78 16.91 22.49
N GLU A 270 -27.23 18.17 22.39
CA GLU A 270 -26.83 19.23 23.31
C GLU A 270 -27.28 18.93 24.75
N ARG A 271 -28.47 18.35 24.94
CA ARG A 271 -28.93 17.92 26.26
C ARG A 271 -28.10 16.76 26.81
N ILE A 272 -27.69 15.81 25.98
CA ILE A 272 -26.76 14.72 26.36
C ILE A 272 -25.40 15.30 26.78
N LEU A 273 -24.85 16.27 26.03
CA LEU A 273 -23.62 16.96 26.39
C LEU A 273 -23.78 17.77 27.70
N SER A 274 -24.94 18.43 27.90
CA SER A 274 -25.22 19.14 29.15
C SER A 274 -25.27 18.22 30.37
N LEU A 275 -25.65 16.95 30.21
CA LEU A 275 -25.62 15.95 31.30
C LEU A 275 -24.20 15.57 31.67
N LEU A 276 -23.27 15.54 30.70
CA LEU A 276 -21.84 15.40 30.95
C LEU A 276 -21.30 16.57 31.77
N ASP A 277 -21.69 17.80 31.41
CA ASP A 277 -21.20 19.02 32.07
C ASP A 277 -21.84 19.31 33.44
N THR A 278 -22.99 18.70 33.74
CA THR A 278 -23.72 18.93 35.00
C THR A 278 -23.63 17.74 35.96
N LYS A 279 -24.44 16.70 35.72
CA LYS A 279 -24.63 15.59 36.66
C LYS A 279 -23.52 14.55 36.62
N LEU A 280 -22.84 14.40 35.49
CA LEU A 280 -21.75 13.43 35.32
C LEU A 280 -20.37 14.07 35.44
N LYS A 281 -20.28 15.40 35.59
CA LYS A 281 -19.00 16.13 35.70
C LYS A 281 -18.13 15.61 36.84
N LEU A 282 -18.75 15.29 37.99
CA LEU A 282 -18.05 14.73 39.14
C LEU A 282 -17.44 13.35 38.81
N LEU A 283 -18.17 12.48 38.10
CA LEU A 283 -17.65 11.19 37.67
C LEU A 283 -16.56 11.33 36.61
N VAL A 284 -16.71 12.24 35.64
CA VAL A 284 -15.67 12.53 34.63
C VAL A 284 -14.39 13.02 35.31
N THR A 285 -14.50 13.98 36.23
CA THR A 285 -13.36 14.57 36.95
C THR A 285 -12.66 13.54 37.83
N VAL A 286 -13.42 12.76 38.60
CA VAL A 286 -12.87 11.73 39.48
C VAL A 286 -12.19 10.61 38.68
N MET A 287 -12.83 10.11 37.62
CA MET A 287 -12.29 9.01 36.80
C MET A 287 -11.04 9.42 36.01
N GLN A 288 -10.87 10.71 35.71
CA GLN A 288 -9.67 11.28 35.07
C GLN A 288 -8.56 11.68 36.06
N HIS A 289 -8.79 11.55 37.38
CA HIS A 289 -7.82 11.99 38.38
C HIS A 289 -6.51 11.19 38.28
N SER A 290 -5.38 11.91 38.38
CA SER A 290 -4.01 11.38 38.30
C SER A 290 -3.72 10.12 39.15
N LYS A 291 -4.40 9.96 40.30
CA LYS A 291 -4.23 8.82 41.21
C LYS A 291 -4.82 7.53 40.66
N LEU A 292 -5.90 7.62 39.85
CA LEU A 292 -6.50 6.48 39.17
C LEU A 292 -5.77 6.15 37.86
N SER A 293 -5.11 7.15 37.24
CA SER A 293 -4.33 6.97 36.02
C SER A 293 -3.07 6.11 36.20
N PHE A 294 -2.47 6.10 37.41
CA PHE A 294 -1.30 5.26 37.74
C PHE A 294 -1.67 3.79 38.00
N LEU A 295 -2.96 3.46 38.17
CA LEU A 295 -3.39 2.09 38.36
C LEU A 295 -3.39 1.35 37.01
N VAL A 296 -2.90 0.10 37.03
CA VAL A 296 -2.66 -0.77 35.86
C VAL A 296 -3.90 -0.95 34.96
N LYS A 297 -5.11 -0.75 35.50
CA LYS A 297 -6.37 -0.72 34.75
C LYS A 297 -7.04 0.64 34.92
N LYS A 298 -6.82 1.53 33.94
CA LYS A 298 -7.49 2.84 33.85
C LYS A 298 -9.00 2.63 33.74
N TYR A 299 -9.80 3.37 34.52
CA TYR A 299 -11.24 3.46 34.29
C TYR A 299 -11.50 4.28 33.04
N ARG A 300 -12.33 3.75 32.12
CA ARG A 300 -12.67 4.39 30.84
C ARG A 300 -14.15 4.73 30.81
N PHE A 301 -14.53 5.69 31.66
CA PHE A 301 -15.92 6.09 31.82
C PHE A 301 -16.57 6.56 30.49
N LEU A 302 -15.91 7.43 29.73
CA LEU A 302 -16.47 7.97 28.48
C LEU A 302 -16.69 6.88 27.41
N VAL A 303 -15.77 5.93 27.31
CA VAL A 303 -15.82 4.86 26.30
C VAL A 303 -16.79 3.75 26.71
N ASN A 304 -16.56 3.14 27.87
CA ASN A 304 -17.24 1.89 28.26
C ASN A 304 -18.58 2.12 28.98
N CYS A 305 -18.76 3.29 29.62
CA CYS A 305 -19.97 3.59 30.37
C CYS A 305 -20.90 4.53 29.59
N PHE A 306 -20.37 5.66 29.14
CA PHE A 306 -21.17 6.71 28.52
C PHE A 306 -21.50 6.40 27.06
N TRP A 307 -20.49 6.26 26.19
CA TRP A 307 -20.71 6.00 24.76
C TRP A 307 -21.48 4.69 24.52
N CYS A 308 -21.11 3.59 25.18
CA CYS A 308 -21.82 2.32 25.02
C CYS A 308 -23.31 2.40 25.39
N GLU A 309 -23.69 3.22 26.38
CA GLU A 309 -25.11 3.41 26.72
C GLU A 309 -25.82 4.36 25.77
N VAL A 310 -25.16 5.45 25.35
CA VAL A 310 -25.71 6.36 24.34
C VAL A 310 -25.99 5.60 23.05
N GLU A 311 -25.03 4.83 22.52
CA GLU A 311 -25.21 4.08 21.26
C GLU A 311 -26.34 3.05 21.36
N ASN A 312 -26.37 2.23 22.42
CA ASN A 312 -27.44 1.27 22.64
C ASN A 312 -28.83 1.94 22.72
N ARG A 313 -28.93 3.14 23.31
CA ARG A 313 -30.20 3.87 23.42
C ARG A 313 -30.59 4.56 22.11
N LEU A 314 -29.63 5.11 21.38
CA LEU A 314 -29.86 5.63 20.03
C LEU A 314 -30.36 4.50 19.10
N GLU A 315 -29.82 3.29 19.26
CA GLU A 315 -30.27 2.12 18.52
C GLU A 315 -31.71 1.73 18.87
N VAL A 316 -31.99 1.49 20.16
CA VAL A 316 -33.27 0.89 20.57
C VAL A 316 -34.42 1.89 20.49
N ASN A 317 -34.18 3.13 20.94
CA ASN A 317 -35.23 4.13 21.09
C ASN A 317 -35.32 5.09 19.90
N LEU A 318 -34.30 5.18 19.05
CA LEU A 318 -34.25 6.14 17.94
C LEU A 318 -33.90 5.48 16.60
N ALA A 319 -34.27 4.21 16.39
CA ALA A 319 -34.01 3.50 15.13
C ALA A 319 -34.50 4.27 13.87
N SER A 320 -35.55 5.08 14.01
CA SER A 320 -36.11 5.93 12.95
C SER A 320 -35.17 7.02 12.45
N ILE A 321 -34.12 7.39 13.20
CA ILE A 321 -33.16 8.42 12.77
C ILE A 321 -32.28 7.93 11.62
N PHE A 322 -32.02 6.61 11.56
CA PHE A 322 -31.14 5.98 10.57
C PHE A 322 -31.85 5.65 9.25
N ALA A 323 -33.15 5.93 9.14
CA ALA A 323 -33.92 5.60 7.94
C ALA A 323 -33.47 6.47 6.73
N PRO A 324 -33.01 5.87 5.62
CA PRO A 324 -32.51 6.60 4.46
C PRO A 324 -33.60 7.16 3.55
N GLY A 325 -34.89 6.93 3.86
CA GLY A 325 -36.01 7.21 2.95
C GLY A 325 -36.15 8.66 2.51
N ASN A 326 -35.73 9.63 3.33
CA ASN A 326 -35.60 11.04 2.93
C ASN A 326 -34.13 11.47 3.01
N PRO A 327 -33.44 11.65 1.87
CA PRO A 327 -32.03 12.00 1.84
C PRO A 327 -31.69 13.32 2.57
N GLN A 328 -32.53 14.34 2.47
CA GLN A 328 -32.24 15.63 3.10
C GLN A 328 -32.27 15.53 4.63
N ILE A 329 -33.26 14.83 5.15
CA ILE A 329 -33.41 14.59 6.59
C ILE A 329 -32.29 13.65 7.08
N PHE A 330 -31.96 12.62 6.32
CA PHE A 330 -30.87 11.70 6.63
C PHE A 330 -29.52 12.43 6.70
N TYR A 331 -29.21 13.28 5.73
CA TYR A 331 -28.00 14.09 5.71
C TYR A 331 -27.90 15.01 6.94
N ARG A 332 -28.98 15.72 7.26
CA ARG A 332 -29.04 16.61 8.42
C ARG A 332 -28.78 15.84 9.71
N ARG A 333 -29.49 14.74 9.94
CA ARG A 333 -29.33 13.90 11.14
C ARG A 333 -27.93 13.30 11.24
N TYR A 334 -27.38 12.80 10.14
CA TYR A 334 -26.01 12.28 10.09
C TYR A 334 -24.99 13.36 10.45
N SER A 335 -25.12 14.56 9.87
CA SER A 335 -24.20 15.67 10.14
C SER A 335 -24.27 16.11 11.61
N GLU A 336 -25.48 16.23 12.17
CA GLU A 336 -25.70 16.51 13.60
C GLU A 336 -25.06 15.42 14.50
N SER A 337 -25.16 14.15 14.11
CA SER A 337 -24.53 13.03 14.84
C SER A 337 -23.00 13.04 14.79
N ILE A 338 -22.40 13.35 13.64
CA ILE A 338 -20.95 13.46 13.51
C ILE A 338 -20.42 14.68 14.27
N GLU A 339 -21.14 15.80 14.26
CA GLU A 339 -20.78 16.97 15.06
C GLU A 339 -20.86 16.65 16.57
N PHE A 340 -21.89 15.92 17.01
CA PHE A 340 -21.98 15.43 18.38
C PHE A 340 -20.78 14.55 18.77
N ILE A 341 -20.39 13.61 17.91
CA ILE A 341 -19.21 12.77 18.13
C ILE A 341 -17.95 13.64 18.21
N ARG A 342 -17.77 14.61 17.31
CA ARG A 342 -16.61 15.52 17.34
C ARG A 342 -16.57 16.36 18.62
N LYS A 343 -17.72 16.82 19.12
CA LYS A 343 -17.82 17.50 20.42
C LYS A 343 -17.47 16.56 21.57
N LEU A 344 -17.95 15.31 21.55
CA LEU A 344 -17.63 14.28 22.54
C LEU A 344 -16.14 13.94 22.54
N GLU A 345 -15.51 13.81 21.37
CA GLU A 345 -14.07 13.62 21.22
C GLU A 345 -13.26 14.76 21.85
N GLY A 346 -13.78 15.99 21.83
CA GLY A 346 -13.18 17.13 22.52
C GLY A 346 -13.09 16.99 24.04
N TYR A 347 -13.92 16.15 24.67
CA TYR A 347 -13.86 15.84 26.10
C TYR A 347 -12.91 14.67 26.43
N CYS A 348 -12.44 13.94 25.42
CA CYS A 348 -11.62 12.74 25.57
C CYS A 348 -10.13 13.03 25.40
N SER A 349 -9.29 12.23 26.06
CA SER A 349 -7.85 12.18 25.76
C SER A 349 -7.63 11.52 24.38
N PRO A 350 -6.52 11.81 23.67
CA PRO A 350 -6.27 11.24 22.34
C PRO A 350 -6.22 9.70 22.34
N GLU A 351 -5.74 9.08 23.43
CA GLU A 351 -5.80 7.62 23.64
C GLU A 351 -7.24 7.09 23.69
N ASP A 352 -8.15 7.81 24.36
CA ASP A 352 -9.54 7.42 24.51
C ASP A 352 -10.33 7.59 23.20
N VAL A 353 -10.01 8.60 22.39
CA VAL A 353 -10.61 8.80 21.05
C VAL A 353 -10.31 7.60 20.15
N GLN A 354 -9.05 7.15 20.11
CA GLN A 354 -8.68 5.96 19.33
C GLN A 354 -9.44 4.72 19.82
N LEU A 355 -9.63 4.58 21.13
CA LEU A 355 -10.38 3.47 21.70
C LEU A 355 -11.87 3.53 21.39
N ILE A 356 -12.48 4.72 21.38
CA ILE A 356 -13.87 4.91 20.91
C ILE A 356 -13.98 4.47 19.45
N HIS A 357 -13.08 4.90 18.56
CA HIS A 357 -13.14 4.51 17.15
C HIS A 357 -12.93 3.01 16.91
N GLN A 358 -12.15 2.37 17.78
CA GLN A 358 -11.91 0.92 17.72
C GLN A 358 -13.06 0.10 18.30
N SER A 359 -13.92 0.70 19.13
CA SER A 359 -14.97 0.01 19.87
C SER A 359 -16.02 -0.64 18.93
N PRO A 360 -16.60 -1.78 19.32
CA PRO A 360 -17.64 -2.43 18.53
C PRO A 360 -18.90 -1.55 18.43
N GLU A 361 -19.22 -0.76 19.44
CA GLU A 361 -20.38 0.14 19.49
C GLU A 361 -20.24 1.27 18.47
N TYR A 362 -19.06 1.89 18.37
CA TYR A 362 -18.83 2.93 17.35
C TYR A 362 -18.91 2.37 15.93
N LYS A 363 -18.36 1.17 15.70
CA LYS A 363 -18.48 0.48 14.41
C LYS A 363 -19.92 0.08 14.09
N SER A 364 -20.69 -0.34 15.09
CA SER A 364 -22.14 -0.60 14.97
C SER A 364 -22.87 0.67 14.54
N PHE A 365 -22.64 1.77 15.25
CA PHE A 365 -23.22 3.07 14.94
C PHE A 365 -22.92 3.52 13.50
N GLN A 366 -21.66 3.45 13.07
CA GLN A 366 -21.28 3.79 11.69
C GLN A 366 -21.93 2.87 10.64
N ARG A 367 -22.03 1.56 10.90
CA ARG A 367 -22.65 0.61 9.96
C ARG A 367 -24.16 0.80 9.81
N ARG A 368 -24.84 1.27 10.86
CA ARG A 368 -26.29 1.54 10.83
C ARG A 368 -26.65 2.73 9.95
N TRP A 369 -25.77 3.72 9.87
CA TRP A 369 -25.84 4.74 8.83
C TRP A 369 -25.60 4.06 7.49
N ASN A 370 -26.68 3.69 6.80
CA ASN A 370 -26.62 3.02 5.50
C ASN A 370 -26.25 4.04 4.40
N LEU A 371 -25.00 4.51 4.47
CA LEU A 371 -24.40 5.42 3.50
C LEU A 371 -24.45 4.87 2.07
N PRO A 372 -24.34 3.53 1.82
CA PRO A 372 -24.57 2.98 0.49
C PRO A 372 -25.97 3.25 -0.07
N VAL A 373 -27.04 3.04 0.72
CA VAL A 373 -28.42 3.30 0.26
C VAL A 373 -28.67 4.80 0.09
N TYR A 374 -28.16 5.64 1.00
CA TYR A 374 -28.19 7.09 0.84
C TYR A 374 -27.57 7.53 -0.49
N PHE A 375 -26.35 7.05 -0.78
CA PHE A 375 -25.68 7.35 -2.04
C PHE A 375 -26.47 6.83 -3.24
N GLN A 376 -27.10 5.66 -3.15
CA GLN A 376 -27.91 5.11 -4.23
C GLN A 376 -29.12 5.98 -4.56
N ILE A 377 -29.81 6.53 -3.55
CA ILE A 377 -30.93 7.45 -3.76
C ILE A 377 -30.43 8.74 -4.39
N ARG A 378 -29.36 9.35 -3.85
CA ARG A 378 -28.75 10.56 -4.43
C ARG A 378 -28.22 10.34 -5.85
N PHE A 379 -27.64 9.18 -6.10
CA PHE A 379 -27.19 8.78 -7.44
C PHE A 379 -28.38 8.74 -8.41
N GLN A 380 -29.50 8.13 -8.02
CA GLN A 380 -30.69 8.06 -8.87
C GLN A 380 -31.34 9.43 -9.09
N GLU A 381 -31.34 10.30 -8.08
CA GLU A 381 -31.81 11.70 -8.22
C GLU A 381 -30.94 12.48 -9.22
N ILE A 382 -29.62 12.49 -9.01
CA ILE A 382 -28.67 13.29 -9.81
C ILE A 382 -28.50 12.67 -11.21
N ALA A 383 -28.02 11.43 -11.28
CA ALA A 383 -27.74 10.77 -12.55
C ALA A 383 -29.02 10.43 -13.32
N GLY A 384 -30.12 10.09 -12.63
CA GLY A 384 -31.40 9.84 -13.29
C GLY A 384 -32.04 11.11 -13.85
N SER A 385 -31.98 12.23 -13.14
CA SER A 385 -32.42 13.53 -13.68
C SER A 385 -31.58 13.94 -14.89
N TYR A 386 -30.26 13.73 -14.82
CA TYR A 386 -29.36 13.99 -15.92
C TYR A 386 -29.64 13.09 -17.14
N GLU A 387 -29.75 11.78 -16.98
CA GLU A 387 -30.07 10.86 -18.09
C GLU A 387 -31.44 11.17 -18.73
N ALA A 388 -32.43 11.59 -17.95
CA ALA A 388 -33.72 12.02 -18.49
C ALA A 388 -33.61 13.29 -19.35
N ALA A 389 -32.62 14.15 -19.07
CA ALA A 389 -32.35 15.35 -19.84
C ALA A 389 -31.53 15.10 -21.12
N LEU A 390 -30.79 14.00 -21.22
CA LEU A 390 -30.05 13.63 -22.45
C LEU A 390 -31.02 13.21 -23.56
N GLN A 391 -31.31 14.14 -24.47
CA GLN A 391 -32.06 13.84 -25.70
C GLN A 391 -31.12 13.39 -26.83
N LYS A 392 -31.70 12.75 -27.86
CA LYS A 392 -30.94 12.32 -29.06
C LYS A 392 -30.47 13.50 -29.92
N SER A 393 -31.19 14.61 -29.89
CA SER A 393 -30.84 15.86 -30.55
C SER A 393 -30.51 16.91 -29.49
N PRO A 394 -29.40 17.66 -29.63
CA PRO A 394 -29.05 18.75 -28.74
C PRO A 394 -30.14 19.82 -28.74
N THR A 395 -30.45 20.36 -27.56
CA THR A 395 -31.46 21.42 -27.40
C THR A 395 -30.81 22.73 -27.03
N LEU A 396 -31.13 23.78 -27.80
CA LEU A 396 -30.62 25.13 -27.58
C LEU A 396 -31.36 25.78 -26.41
N GLU A 397 -30.68 25.88 -25.28
CA GLU A 397 -31.13 26.64 -24.11
C GLU A 397 -29.90 27.35 -23.54
N ASN A 398 -29.69 28.60 -23.96
CA ASN A 398 -28.58 29.42 -23.49
C ASN A 398 -28.73 29.70 -22.00
N ASN A 399 -27.96 29.00 -21.17
CA ASN A 399 -27.97 29.13 -19.72
C ASN A 399 -26.53 29.09 -19.20
N ASP A 400 -26.16 30.13 -18.46
CA ASP A 400 -24.93 30.15 -17.65
C ASP A 400 -23.66 29.81 -18.46
N ASP A 401 -23.44 30.53 -19.55
CA ASP A 401 -22.37 30.37 -20.57
C ASP A 401 -22.43 29.10 -21.43
N PHE A 402 -23.36 28.19 -21.18
CA PHE A 402 -23.59 27.01 -22.03
C PHE A 402 -24.69 27.27 -23.05
N VAL A 403 -24.48 26.77 -24.27
CA VAL A 403 -25.41 26.89 -25.40
C VAL A 403 -26.42 25.75 -25.40
N LEU A 404 -26.01 24.57 -24.94
CA LEU A 404 -26.85 23.37 -24.92
C LEU A 404 -27.37 23.07 -23.53
N ARG A 405 -28.66 22.72 -23.46
CA ARG A 405 -29.29 22.26 -22.21
C ARG A 405 -28.59 21.05 -21.62
N GLU A 406 -28.17 20.11 -22.46
CA GLU A 406 -27.55 18.86 -22.04
C GLU A 406 -26.22 19.12 -21.32
N THR A 407 -25.43 20.09 -21.78
CA THR A 407 -24.18 20.51 -21.12
C THR A 407 -24.46 21.21 -19.80
N TYR A 408 -25.43 22.13 -19.78
CA TYR A 408 -25.83 22.82 -18.56
C TYR A 408 -26.32 21.85 -17.48
N LYS A 409 -27.14 20.86 -17.86
CA LYS A 409 -27.61 19.82 -16.94
C LYS A 409 -26.49 18.89 -16.47
N CYS A 410 -25.49 18.60 -17.31
CA CYS A 410 -24.28 17.90 -16.88
C CYS A 410 -23.55 18.69 -15.79
N TRP A 411 -23.36 19.99 -16.01
CA TRP A 411 -22.68 20.87 -15.06
C TRP A 411 -23.46 20.99 -13.74
N CYS A 412 -24.78 21.16 -13.78
CA CYS A 412 -25.63 21.17 -12.59
C CYS A 412 -25.49 19.86 -11.79
N ALA A 413 -25.58 18.71 -12.47
CA ALA A 413 -25.45 17.40 -11.81
C ALA A 413 -24.06 17.22 -11.15
N VAL A 414 -23.00 17.73 -11.80
CA VAL A 414 -21.65 17.76 -11.23
C VAL A 414 -21.60 18.66 -10.00
N GLN A 415 -22.15 19.88 -10.05
CA GLN A 415 -22.18 20.79 -8.91
C GLN A 415 -22.99 20.22 -7.74
N GLU A 416 -24.17 19.65 -7.99
CA GLU A 416 -25.04 19.04 -6.98
C GLU A 416 -24.34 17.95 -6.15
N CYS A 417 -23.38 17.23 -6.74
CA CYS A 417 -22.58 16.24 -6.01
C CYS A 417 -21.74 16.84 -4.87
N TRP A 418 -21.42 18.14 -4.93
CA TRP A 418 -20.51 18.83 -4.00
C TRP A 418 -21.20 19.91 -3.15
N VAL A 419 -22.51 20.07 -3.29
CA VAL A 419 -23.30 21.03 -2.49
C VAL A 419 -23.42 20.57 -1.04
N ASP A 420 -23.33 21.54 -0.12
CA ASP A 420 -23.61 21.35 1.30
C ASP A 420 -25.09 20.99 1.49
N GLY A 421 -25.36 19.77 1.97
CA GLY A 421 -26.70 19.15 1.95
C GLY A 421 -26.77 17.80 1.24
N VAL A 422 -25.82 17.55 0.33
CA VAL A 422 -25.72 16.32 -0.47
C VAL A 422 -24.40 15.61 -0.21
N TYR A 423 -23.31 16.38 -0.16
CA TYR A 423 -21.97 15.84 0.02
C TYR A 423 -21.73 15.35 1.45
N ILE A 424 -21.33 14.09 1.59
CA ILE A 424 -20.86 13.49 2.85
C ILE A 424 -19.39 13.09 2.67
N GLU A 425 -18.53 13.54 3.59
CA GLU A 425 -17.08 13.30 3.57
C GLU A 425 -16.73 11.80 3.48
N ALA A 426 -17.41 10.94 4.25
CA ALA A 426 -17.23 9.49 4.20
C ALA A 426 -17.54 8.87 2.82
N LEU A 427 -18.32 9.56 1.98
CA LEU A 427 -18.71 9.15 0.64
C LEU A 427 -17.94 9.90 -0.47
N ALA A 428 -16.90 10.68 -0.12
CA ALA A 428 -16.14 11.47 -1.07
C ALA A 428 -15.68 10.69 -2.31
N HIS A 429 -15.16 9.47 -2.10
CA HIS A 429 -14.73 8.59 -3.18
C HIS A 429 -15.86 8.21 -4.15
N LYS A 430 -17.10 8.06 -3.67
CA LYS A 430 -18.26 7.72 -4.51
C LYS A 430 -18.77 8.92 -5.29
N PHE A 431 -18.83 10.10 -4.66
CA PHE A 431 -19.22 11.35 -5.33
C PHE A 431 -18.18 11.79 -6.37
N TRP A 432 -16.88 11.58 -6.09
CA TRP A 432 -15.82 11.79 -7.08
C TRP A 432 -15.96 10.84 -8.26
N LYS A 433 -16.18 9.54 -8.00
CA LYS A 433 -16.47 8.58 -9.06
C LYS A 433 -17.69 8.98 -9.90
N LEU A 434 -18.78 9.42 -9.27
CA LEU A 434 -19.98 9.89 -9.97
C LEU A 434 -19.66 11.08 -10.86
N THR A 435 -18.91 12.06 -10.37
CA THR A 435 -18.46 13.23 -11.14
C THR A 435 -17.74 12.79 -12.43
N LEU A 436 -16.76 11.88 -12.32
CA LEU A 436 -16.04 11.35 -13.49
C LEU A 436 -16.96 10.55 -14.44
N GLN A 437 -17.92 9.80 -13.90
CA GLN A 437 -18.90 9.06 -14.70
C GLN A 437 -19.83 9.99 -15.49
N LEU A 438 -20.30 11.08 -14.89
CA LEU A 438 -21.14 12.09 -15.55
C LEU A 438 -20.39 12.75 -16.72
N LEU A 439 -19.13 13.13 -16.50
CA LEU A 439 -18.27 13.71 -17.55
C LEU A 439 -17.99 12.72 -18.67
N SER A 440 -17.66 11.47 -18.34
CA SER A 440 -17.45 10.41 -19.33
C SER A 440 -18.72 10.12 -20.14
N ARG A 441 -19.90 10.18 -19.49
CA ARG A 441 -21.19 9.97 -20.15
C ARG A 441 -21.50 11.10 -21.12
N TYR A 442 -21.26 12.35 -20.73
CA TYR A 442 -21.38 13.51 -21.62
C TYR A 442 -20.45 13.37 -22.84
N ALA A 443 -19.17 13.06 -22.62
CA ALA A 443 -18.21 12.86 -23.72
C ALA A 443 -18.65 11.74 -24.68
N THR A 444 -19.24 10.66 -24.16
CA THR A 444 -19.78 9.56 -24.97
C THR A 444 -21.01 9.99 -25.77
N TRP A 445 -21.91 10.76 -25.17
CA TRP A 445 -23.08 11.32 -25.86
C TRP A 445 -22.68 12.30 -26.96
N ALA A 446 -21.77 13.24 -26.69
CA ALA A 446 -21.25 14.19 -27.67
C ALA A 446 -20.57 13.48 -28.86
N ASN A 447 -19.74 12.47 -28.56
CA ASN A 447 -19.14 11.61 -29.59
C ASN A 447 -20.18 10.78 -30.34
N GLY A 448 -21.21 10.28 -29.64
CA GLY A 448 -22.32 9.55 -30.21
C GLY A 448 -23.08 10.38 -31.23
N TYR A 449 -23.36 11.64 -30.93
CA TYR A 449 -24.01 12.56 -31.86
C TYR A 449 -23.19 12.78 -33.14
N CYS A 450 -21.86 12.91 -33.02
CA CYS A 450 -20.97 13.12 -34.17
C CYS A 450 -20.78 11.87 -35.04
N THR A 451 -20.96 10.67 -34.47
CA THR A 451 -20.73 9.38 -35.16
C THR A 451 -22.02 8.74 -35.66
N GLN A 452 -23.14 8.98 -34.99
CA GLN A 452 -24.46 8.56 -35.43
C GLN A 452 -24.90 9.47 -36.57
N ARG A 453 -24.52 9.12 -37.80
CA ARG A 453 -25.26 9.53 -39.00
C ARG A 453 -26.70 9.12 -38.80
N ILE A 454 -27.56 10.03 -38.36
CA ILE A 454 -28.98 9.77 -38.20
C ILE A 454 -29.50 9.31 -39.57
N PRO A 455 -29.89 8.03 -39.77
CA PRO A 455 -30.42 7.56 -41.05
C PRO A 455 -31.90 7.93 -41.17
N THR A 456 -32.26 9.15 -40.80
CA THR A 456 -33.62 9.68 -40.92
C THR A 456 -33.54 11.13 -41.36
N GLN A 457 -33.47 11.35 -42.66
CA GLN A 457 -34.63 11.62 -43.51
C GLN A 457 -34.10 11.63 -44.95
N LYS A 458 -34.98 11.46 -45.93
CA LYS A 458 -34.67 11.55 -47.35
C LYS A 458 -34.22 12.99 -47.70
N HIS A 459 -33.05 13.41 -47.27
CA HIS A 459 -32.44 14.63 -47.77
C HIS A 459 -31.81 14.30 -49.12
N GLU A 460 -32.21 15.06 -50.13
CA GLU A 460 -31.52 15.02 -51.42
C GLU A 460 -30.02 15.27 -51.19
N PRO A 461 -29.13 14.60 -51.92
CA PRO A 461 -27.67 14.69 -51.76
C PRO A 461 -27.08 16.09 -52.00
N THR A 462 -27.92 17.10 -52.26
CA THR A 462 -27.59 18.47 -52.63
C THR A 462 -27.67 19.47 -51.47
N ASN A 463 -28.35 19.17 -50.35
CA ASN A 463 -28.52 20.13 -49.24
C ASN A 463 -27.70 19.77 -48.00
N VAL A 464 -26.88 20.71 -47.54
CA VAL A 464 -26.09 20.62 -46.29
C VAL A 464 -27.03 20.52 -45.10
N ASN A 465 -26.80 19.55 -44.21
CA ASN A 465 -27.53 19.46 -42.95
C ASN A 465 -27.03 20.53 -41.95
N LYS A 466 -27.47 21.78 -42.16
CA LYS A 466 -27.08 22.94 -41.34
C LYS A 466 -27.27 22.70 -39.84
N ASN A 467 -28.35 22.01 -39.45
CA ASN A 467 -28.63 21.68 -38.05
C ASN A 467 -27.57 20.76 -37.42
N LEU A 468 -27.04 19.79 -38.16
CA LEU A 468 -25.99 18.90 -37.67
C LEU A 468 -24.69 19.67 -37.44
N ILE A 469 -24.31 20.51 -38.40
CA ILE A 469 -23.11 21.35 -38.33
C ILE A 469 -23.22 22.34 -37.17
N ASP A 470 -24.32 23.09 -37.07
CA ASP A 470 -24.56 24.04 -35.98
C ASP A 470 -24.51 23.36 -34.61
N ASN A 471 -25.16 22.21 -34.46
CA ASN A 471 -25.14 21.46 -33.22
C ASN A 471 -23.74 20.94 -32.87
N SER A 472 -22.99 20.43 -33.84
CA SER A 472 -21.60 20.01 -33.64
C SER A 472 -20.69 21.17 -33.21
N ILE A 473 -20.92 22.37 -33.75
CA ILE A 473 -20.22 23.60 -33.35
C ILE A 473 -20.60 24.00 -31.92
N ASN A 474 -21.90 23.97 -31.59
CA ASN A 474 -22.36 24.30 -30.24
C ASN A 474 -21.82 23.30 -29.19
N ILE A 475 -21.75 22.01 -29.51
CA ILE A 475 -21.11 20.99 -28.66
C ILE A 475 -19.63 21.34 -28.43
N TYR A 476 -18.91 21.78 -29.47
CA TYR A 476 -17.51 22.16 -29.32
C TYR A 476 -17.33 23.35 -28.37
N VAL A 477 -18.14 24.40 -28.53
CA VAL A 477 -18.11 25.59 -27.66
C VAL A 477 -18.39 25.20 -26.21
N ASP A 478 -19.40 24.36 -25.99
CA ASP A 478 -19.79 23.88 -24.67
C ASP A 478 -18.74 22.98 -24.02
N VAL A 479 -18.07 22.11 -24.79
CA VAL A 479 -16.95 21.29 -24.29
C VAL A 479 -15.79 22.19 -23.84
N GLN A 480 -15.48 23.27 -24.58
CA GLN A 480 -14.45 24.22 -24.17
C GLN A 480 -14.83 24.97 -22.90
N ALA A 481 -16.09 25.41 -22.78
CA ALA A 481 -16.60 26.05 -21.56
C ALA A 481 -16.55 25.09 -20.36
N LEU A 482 -16.93 23.82 -20.56
CA LEU A 482 -16.88 22.78 -19.54
C LEU A 482 -15.43 22.52 -19.07
N LEU A 483 -14.48 22.39 -20.00
CA LEU A 483 -13.06 22.21 -19.68
C LEU A 483 -12.49 23.36 -18.83
N ARG A 484 -12.89 24.61 -19.08
CA ARG A 484 -12.48 25.76 -18.27
C ARG A 484 -13.06 25.68 -16.85
N ARG A 485 -14.34 25.33 -16.71
CA ARG A 485 -15.01 25.22 -15.39
C ARG A 485 -14.53 24.02 -14.58
N LEU A 486 -14.06 22.94 -15.22
CA LEU A 486 -13.48 21.78 -14.52
C LEU A 486 -12.28 22.12 -13.63
N LEU A 487 -11.48 23.13 -14.00
CA LEU A 487 -10.38 23.62 -13.16
C LEU A 487 -10.89 24.19 -11.83
N SER A 488 -11.95 25.00 -11.88
CA SER A 488 -12.58 25.56 -10.68
C SER A 488 -13.23 24.49 -9.79
N LEU A 489 -13.79 23.43 -10.40
CA LEU A 489 -14.32 22.29 -9.68
C LEU A 489 -13.22 21.53 -8.93
N LEU A 490 -12.06 21.36 -9.57
CA LEU A 490 -10.92 20.68 -8.96
C LEU A 490 -10.42 21.42 -7.71
N GLU A 491 -10.37 22.75 -7.74
CA GLU A 491 -10.05 23.56 -6.55
C GLU A 491 -11.07 23.34 -5.43
N LEU A 492 -12.38 23.39 -5.75
CA LEU A 492 -13.44 23.14 -4.77
C LEU A 492 -13.31 21.76 -4.13
N VAL A 493 -13.11 20.72 -4.93
CA VAL A 493 -12.98 19.33 -4.47
C VAL A 493 -11.74 19.15 -3.59
N GLN A 494 -10.62 19.79 -3.94
CA GLN A 494 -9.39 19.75 -3.14
C GLN A 494 -9.53 20.43 -1.76
N THR A 495 -10.46 21.36 -1.60
CA THR A 495 -10.76 21.96 -0.28
C THR A 495 -11.66 21.08 0.57
N LYS A 496 -12.59 20.35 -0.06
CA LYS A 496 -13.60 19.52 0.63
C LYS A 496 -13.09 18.14 1.02
N ILE A 497 -12.18 17.53 0.24
CA ILE A 497 -11.66 16.20 0.54
C ILE A 497 -10.32 16.31 1.30
N PRO A 498 -10.22 15.75 2.52
CA PRO A 498 -8.95 15.68 3.26
C PRO A 498 -8.08 14.54 2.70
N ILE A 499 -7.39 14.79 1.59
CA ILE A 499 -6.37 13.88 1.04
C ILE A 499 -5.01 14.57 1.13
N ASP A 500 -4.02 13.86 1.68
CA ASP A 500 -2.63 14.33 1.77
C ASP A 500 -2.01 14.54 0.37
N ASN A 501 -2.32 13.65 -0.57
CA ASN A 501 -1.87 13.71 -1.98
C ASN A 501 -2.95 14.28 -2.93
N LYS A 502 -3.06 15.61 -2.96
CA LYS A 502 -3.97 16.34 -3.87
C LYS A 502 -3.71 16.09 -5.37
N ASP A 503 -2.50 15.66 -5.72
CA ASP A 503 -2.11 15.36 -7.11
C ASP A 503 -2.88 14.19 -7.72
N LEU A 504 -3.33 13.22 -6.91
CA LEU A 504 -4.08 12.06 -7.38
C LEU A 504 -5.45 12.44 -7.96
N LEU A 505 -6.09 13.49 -7.40
CA LEU A 505 -7.36 14.00 -7.92
C LEU A 505 -7.16 14.58 -9.33
N GLY A 506 -6.12 15.39 -9.52
CA GLY A 506 -5.76 15.92 -10.84
C GLY A 506 -5.44 14.82 -11.85
N GLN A 507 -4.67 13.82 -11.46
CA GLN A 507 -4.37 12.67 -12.33
C GLN A 507 -5.62 11.90 -12.76
N SER A 508 -6.59 11.72 -11.85
CA SER A 508 -7.84 11.03 -12.19
C SER A 508 -8.71 11.84 -13.16
N LEU A 509 -8.74 13.18 -13.02
CA LEU A 509 -9.50 14.07 -13.89
C LEU A 509 -8.93 14.14 -15.32
N ARG A 510 -7.60 14.04 -15.48
CA ARG A 510 -6.93 14.04 -16.80
C ARG A 510 -7.56 13.06 -17.79
N SER A 511 -7.99 11.89 -17.33
CA SER A 511 -8.65 10.90 -18.19
C SER A 511 -9.96 11.44 -18.81
N SER A 512 -10.75 12.17 -18.03
CA SER A 512 -11.98 12.83 -18.50
C SER A 512 -11.67 14.05 -19.36
N GLU A 513 -10.63 14.81 -19.04
CA GLU A 513 -10.15 15.93 -19.88
C GLU A 513 -9.73 15.45 -21.27
N VAL A 514 -8.93 14.37 -21.34
CA VAL A 514 -8.51 13.76 -22.61
C VAL A 514 -9.72 13.24 -23.39
N ALA A 515 -10.69 12.61 -22.73
CA ALA A 515 -11.91 12.13 -23.38
C ALA A 515 -12.75 13.28 -23.96
N LEU A 516 -12.85 14.40 -23.24
CA LEU A 516 -13.53 15.62 -23.70
C LEU A 516 -12.75 16.29 -24.84
N GLN A 517 -11.43 16.42 -24.73
CA GLN A 517 -10.59 16.96 -25.82
C GLN A 517 -10.66 16.11 -27.08
N GLY A 518 -10.76 14.78 -26.94
CA GLY A 518 -10.95 13.85 -28.05
C GLY A 518 -12.24 14.06 -28.84
N THR A 519 -13.25 14.73 -28.27
CA THR A 519 -14.47 15.12 -29.00
C THR A 519 -14.17 16.12 -30.13
N LYS A 520 -13.16 16.98 -29.97
CA LYS A 520 -12.74 17.97 -30.99
C LYS A 520 -12.46 17.30 -32.33
N GLN A 521 -11.75 16.17 -32.32
CA GLN A 521 -11.37 15.48 -33.55
C GLN A 521 -12.58 14.82 -34.24
N LYS A 522 -13.50 14.23 -33.46
CA LYS A 522 -14.72 13.64 -34.03
C LYS A 522 -15.69 14.69 -34.57
N ILE A 523 -15.80 15.83 -33.89
CA ILE A 523 -16.55 16.99 -34.38
C ILE A 523 -15.96 17.49 -35.70
N LYS A 524 -14.62 17.60 -35.76
CA LYS A 524 -13.89 17.96 -36.99
C LYS A 524 -14.22 17.00 -38.14
N GLU A 525 -14.08 15.69 -37.92
CA GLU A 525 -14.39 14.67 -38.92
C GLU A 525 -15.86 14.72 -39.37
N CYS A 526 -16.80 14.92 -38.44
CA CYS A 526 -18.22 15.03 -38.74
C CYS A 526 -18.52 16.22 -39.68
N ILE A 527 -18.04 17.41 -39.33
CA ILE A 527 -18.23 18.63 -40.12
C ILE A 527 -17.57 18.49 -41.50
N VAL A 528 -16.33 17.98 -41.55
CA VAL A 528 -15.60 17.79 -42.80
C VAL A 528 -16.31 16.81 -43.72
N ASN A 529 -16.82 15.69 -43.21
CA ASN A 529 -17.52 14.70 -44.02
C ASN A 529 -18.83 15.24 -44.60
N GLU A 530 -19.61 15.99 -43.83
CA GLU A 530 -20.87 16.60 -44.32
C GLU A 530 -20.60 17.68 -45.38
N LEU A 531 -19.62 18.55 -45.15
CA LEU A 531 -19.21 19.56 -46.13
C LEU A 531 -18.64 18.91 -47.39
N TYR A 532 -17.85 17.85 -47.24
CA TYR A 532 -17.30 17.08 -48.35
C TYR A 532 -18.41 16.39 -49.15
N ASP A 533 -19.36 15.70 -48.50
CA ASP A 533 -20.43 14.98 -49.19
C ASP A 533 -21.28 15.94 -50.04
N SER A 534 -21.58 17.14 -49.52
CA SER A 534 -22.26 18.20 -50.28
C SER A 534 -21.41 18.76 -51.43
N CYS A 535 -20.17 19.17 -51.17
CA CYS A 535 -19.29 19.76 -52.19
C CYS A 535 -18.91 18.76 -53.29
N ASN A 536 -18.72 17.49 -52.94
CA ASN A 536 -18.30 16.45 -53.86
C ASN A 536 -19.36 16.12 -54.92
N VAL A 537 -20.66 16.27 -54.60
CA VAL A 537 -21.75 16.15 -55.58
C VAL A 537 -21.62 17.20 -56.68
N HIS A 538 -21.26 18.43 -56.32
CA HIS A 538 -21.02 19.51 -57.28
C HIS A 538 -19.71 19.33 -58.04
N LEU A 539 -18.63 18.89 -57.38
CA LEU A 539 -17.34 18.65 -58.04
C LEU A 539 -17.37 17.49 -59.06
N LYS A 540 -18.27 16.52 -58.91
CA LYS A 540 -18.49 15.46 -59.93
C LYS A 540 -19.01 16.02 -61.26
N GLN A 541 -19.62 17.21 -61.28
CA GLN A 541 -20.14 17.85 -62.49
C GLN A 541 -19.04 18.24 -63.49
N VAL A 542 -17.76 18.18 -63.08
CA VAL A 542 -16.60 18.27 -63.99
C VAL A 542 -16.69 17.24 -65.13
N SER A 543 -17.25 16.07 -64.85
CA SER A 543 -17.43 15.00 -65.85
C SER A 543 -18.40 15.38 -66.98
N ASP A 544 -19.23 16.41 -66.80
CA ASP A 544 -20.12 16.94 -67.83
C ASP A 544 -19.46 17.99 -68.73
N ILE A 545 -18.26 18.50 -68.38
CA ILE A 545 -17.53 19.49 -69.20
C ILE A 545 -17.32 19.02 -70.66
N PRO A 546 -16.95 17.76 -70.95
CA PRO A 546 -16.85 17.30 -72.33
C PRO A 546 -18.14 17.40 -73.13
N ARG A 547 -19.31 17.26 -72.48
CA ARG A 547 -20.62 17.41 -73.15
C ARG A 547 -20.92 18.88 -73.49
N LEU A 548 -20.40 19.81 -72.69
CA LEU A 548 -20.63 21.25 -72.86
C LEU A 548 -19.88 21.86 -74.05
N TYR A 549 -18.79 21.22 -74.50
CA TYR A 549 -17.95 21.74 -75.59
C TYR A 549 -18.04 20.92 -76.87
N ARG A 550 -18.17 19.58 -76.79
CA ARG A 550 -18.24 18.72 -77.98
C ARG A 550 -19.44 19.06 -78.86
N LYS A 551 -19.19 19.40 -80.13
CA LYS A 551 -20.25 19.75 -81.12
C LYS A 551 -21.09 20.96 -80.71
N THR A 552 -20.51 21.89 -79.96
CA THR A 552 -21.14 23.17 -79.62
C THR A 552 -20.27 24.32 -80.13
N ASN A 553 -20.87 25.36 -80.72
CA ASN A 553 -20.14 26.55 -81.18
C ASN A 553 -19.76 27.49 -80.02
N ARG A 554 -19.51 26.96 -78.81
CA ARG A 554 -19.12 27.77 -77.65
C ARG A 554 -17.72 28.37 -77.85
N SER A 555 -17.59 29.62 -77.44
CA SER A 555 -16.33 30.39 -77.45
C SER A 555 -15.33 29.84 -76.45
N VAL A 556 -14.07 30.28 -76.55
CA VAL A 556 -13.00 29.91 -75.62
C VAL A 556 -13.39 30.32 -74.19
N PRO A 557 -13.27 29.42 -73.20
CA PRO A 557 -13.68 29.71 -71.84
C PRO A 557 -12.79 30.73 -71.12
N THR A 558 -13.43 31.71 -70.48
CA THR A 558 -12.78 32.79 -69.69
C THR A 558 -13.31 32.88 -68.26
N LYS A 559 -14.37 32.12 -67.93
CA LYS A 559 -15.03 32.13 -66.62
C LYS A 559 -15.09 30.71 -66.05
N PRO A 560 -14.99 30.55 -64.73
CA PRO A 560 -15.15 29.24 -64.09
C PRO A 560 -16.55 28.69 -64.30
N CYS A 561 -16.69 27.37 -64.25
CA CYS A 561 -17.98 26.71 -64.36
C CYS A 561 -18.87 26.99 -63.14
N ALA A 562 -20.19 26.98 -63.35
CA ALA A 562 -21.18 27.26 -62.32
C ALA A 562 -21.10 26.33 -61.09
N TYR A 563 -20.57 25.11 -61.23
CA TYR A 563 -20.39 24.21 -60.09
C TYR A 563 -19.33 24.71 -59.09
N ILE A 564 -18.32 25.46 -59.54
CA ILE A 564 -17.30 26.06 -58.66
C ILE A 564 -17.88 27.26 -57.92
N ASP A 565 -18.71 28.06 -58.57
CA ASP A 565 -19.39 29.18 -57.92
C ASP A 565 -20.33 28.70 -56.80
N VAL A 566 -21.04 27.58 -57.02
CA VAL A 566 -21.89 26.94 -56.00
C VAL A 566 -21.06 26.45 -54.80
N VAL A 567 -19.97 25.72 -55.05
CA VAL A 567 -19.05 25.29 -53.98
C VAL A 567 -18.44 26.51 -53.29
N SER A 568 -18.13 27.57 -54.04
CA SER A 568 -17.53 28.77 -53.47
C SER A 568 -18.45 29.52 -52.53
N ASN A 569 -19.71 29.65 -52.89
CA ASN A 569 -20.67 30.37 -52.08
C ASN A 569 -21.00 29.57 -50.82
N ALA A 570 -21.17 28.25 -50.93
CA ALA A 570 -21.41 27.37 -49.78
C ALA A 570 -20.28 27.43 -48.73
N LEU A 571 -19.01 27.39 -49.17
CA LEU A 571 -17.87 27.46 -48.25
C LEU A 571 -17.68 28.85 -47.63
N LYS A 572 -18.00 29.92 -48.37
CA LYS A 572 -17.95 31.31 -47.85
C LYS A 572 -19.06 31.57 -46.84
N GLU A 573 -20.27 31.09 -47.09
CA GLU A 573 -21.41 31.20 -46.16
C GLU A 573 -21.09 30.45 -44.86
N PHE A 574 -20.61 29.22 -44.95
CA PHE A 574 -20.16 28.46 -43.78
C PHE A 574 -19.04 29.17 -43.00
N ASN A 575 -18.05 29.75 -43.69
CA ASN A 575 -16.96 30.48 -43.02
C ASN A 575 -17.47 31.71 -42.26
N GLN A 576 -18.46 32.43 -42.79
CA GLN A 576 -19.05 33.59 -42.12
C GLN A 576 -19.81 33.18 -40.86
N GLU A 577 -20.59 32.09 -40.91
CA GLU A 577 -21.32 31.57 -39.76
C GLU A 577 -20.36 30.98 -38.70
N ALA A 578 -19.35 30.24 -39.13
CA ALA A 578 -18.35 29.62 -38.26
C ALA A 578 -17.45 30.64 -37.55
N ALA A 579 -17.04 31.72 -38.24
CA ALA A 579 -16.18 32.76 -37.70
C ALA A 579 -16.80 33.53 -36.51
N ILE A 580 -18.12 33.46 -36.34
CA ILE A 580 -18.82 34.08 -35.20
C ILE A 580 -18.65 33.26 -33.92
N LYS A 581 -18.56 31.93 -34.04
CA LYS A 581 -18.63 31.00 -32.90
C LYS A 581 -17.33 30.27 -32.59
N LEU A 582 -16.40 30.18 -33.55
CA LEU A 582 -15.20 29.35 -33.46
C LEU A 582 -13.91 30.17 -33.58
N ASP A 583 -12.85 29.65 -32.97
CA ASP A 583 -11.52 30.23 -33.11
C ASP A 583 -10.99 30.05 -34.54
N ASN A 584 -10.35 31.09 -35.06
CA ASN A 584 -9.75 31.08 -36.41
C ASN A 584 -8.80 29.90 -36.64
N ALA A 585 -8.10 29.42 -35.62
CA ALA A 585 -7.20 28.27 -35.71
C ALA A 585 -7.97 26.96 -36.02
N PHE A 586 -9.11 26.73 -35.37
CA PHE A 586 -9.92 25.53 -35.62
C PHE A 586 -10.60 25.57 -36.99
N ILE A 587 -11.01 26.76 -37.43
CA ILE A 587 -11.56 26.99 -38.78
C ILE A 587 -10.51 26.65 -39.85
N ILE A 588 -9.26 27.07 -39.68
CA ILE A 588 -8.16 26.73 -40.60
C ILE A 588 -7.93 25.21 -40.61
N GLU A 589 -7.85 24.57 -39.43
CA GLU A 589 -7.70 23.11 -39.33
C GLU A 589 -8.84 22.33 -40.02
N LEU A 590 -10.08 22.83 -39.95
CA LEU A 590 -11.26 22.26 -40.61
C LEU A 590 -11.13 22.35 -42.13
N PHE A 591 -10.86 23.56 -42.64
CA PHE A 591 -10.71 23.77 -44.08
C PHE A 591 -9.52 22.98 -44.64
N GLU A 592 -8.38 22.94 -43.96
CA GLU A 592 -7.22 22.16 -44.42
C GLU A 592 -7.58 20.68 -44.61
N SER A 593 -8.27 20.10 -43.63
CA SER A 593 -8.74 18.71 -43.71
C SER A 593 -9.77 18.50 -44.83
N LEU A 594 -10.68 19.45 -45.03
CA LEU A 594 -11.68 19.41 -46.10
C LEU A 594 -11.02 19.48 -47.48
N PHE A 595 -10.11 20.43 -47.68
CA PHE A 595 -9.39 20.61 -48.95
C PHE A 595 -8.49 19.41 -49.27
N ASN A 596 -7.86 18.78 -48.26
CA ASN A 596 -7.07 17.56 -48.48
C ASN A 596 -7.92 16.41 -49.06
N ILE A 597 -9.13 16.19 -48.53
CA ILE A 597 -10.01 15.12 -49.02
C ILE A 597 -10.63 15.51 -50.36
N MET A 598 -11.11 16.76 -50.47
CA MET A 598 -11.78 17.30 -51.66
C MET A 598 -10.84 17.34 -52.87
N THR A 599 -9.60 17.77 -52.69
CA THR A 599 -8.60 17.88 -53.78
C THR A 599 -8.22 16.51 -54.33
N VAL A 600 -8.14 15.47 -53.49
CA VAL A 600 -7.85 14.09 -53.94
C VAL A 600 -8.94 13.56 -54.85
N SER A 601 -10.21 13.78 -54.49
CA SER A 601 -11.35 13.37 -55.31
C SER A 601 -11.47 14.21 -56.58
N TYR A 602 -11.27 15.52 -56.47
CA TYR A 602 -11.29 16.44 -57.62
C TYR A 602 -10.17 16.10 -58.62
N TYR A 603 -8.96 15.80 -58.13
CA TYR A 603 -7.84 15.32 -58.95
C TYR A 603 -8.24 14.10 -59.79
N LYS A 604 -8.88 13.09 -59.18
CA LYS A 604 -9.33 11.90 -59.90
C LYS A 604 -10.37 12.23 -60.98
N TYR A 605 -11.33 13.11 -60.68
CA TYR A 605 -12.33 13.52 -61.68
C TYR A 605 -11.71 14.27 -62.86
N VAL A 606 -10.75 15.15 -62.59
CA VAL A 606 -10.01 15.88 -63.64
C VAL A 606 -9.15 14.92 -64.45
N GLU A 607 -8.46 13.98 -63.81
CA GLU A 607 -7.67 12.92 -64.46
C GLU A 607 -8.54 12.03 -65.38
N ASP A 608 -9.71 11.58 -64.89
CA ASP A 608 -10.66 10.79 -65.67
C ASP A 608 -11.17 11.57 -66.90
N VAL A 609 -11.44 12.86 -66.75
CA VAL A 609 -11.87 13.71 -67.86
C VAL A 609 -10.74 13.90 -68.87
N LEU A 610 -9.53 14.23 -68.43
CA LEU A 610 -8.36 14.42 -69.31
C LEU A 610 -8.00 13.14 -70.07
N THR A 611 -8.00 11.98 -69.40
CA THR A 611 -7.76 10.69 -70.05
C THR A 611 -8.86 10.33 -71.04
N SER A 612 -10.12 10.65 -70.73
CA SER A 612 -11.24 10.47 -71.68
C SER A 612 -11.10 11.35 -72.92
N VAL A 613 -10.67 12.60 -72.75
CA VAL A 613 -10.45 13.56 -73.84
C VAL A 613 -9.29 13.08 -74.72
N GLN A 614 -8.17 12.68 -74.12
CA GLN A 614 -7.02 12.13 -74.83
C GLN A 614 -7.39 10.88 -75.64
N ARG A 615 -8.12 9.92 -75.06
CA ARG A 615 -8.58 8.72 -75.79
C ARG A 615 -9.48 9.07 -76.97
N THR A 616 -10.34 10.09 -76.82
CA THR A 616 -11.18 10.57 -77.94
C THR A 616 -10.39 11.31 -79.01
N GLU A 617 -9.36 12.08 -78.65
CA GLU A 617 -8.47 12.74 -79.61
C GLU A 617 -7.64 11.73 -80.39
N GLU A 618 -7.09 10.70 -79.72
CA GLU A 618 -6.33 9.63 -80.36
C GLU A 618 -7.19 8.80 -81.32
N SER A 619 -8.45 8.50 -80.97
CA SER A 619 -9.36 7.80 -81.86
C SER A 619 -9.76 8.65 -83.07
N LEU A 620 -9.98 9.95 -82.88
CA LEU A 620 -10.21 10.91 -83.97
C LEU A 620 -8.99 11.08 -84.87
N ARG A 621 -7.78 11.11 -84.31
CA ARG A 621 -6.52 11.14 -85.09
C ARG A 621 -6.35 9.86 -85.92
N ARG A 622 -6.60 8.68 -85.34
CA ARG A 622 -6.57 7.40 -86.09
C ARG A 622 -7.62 7.38 -87.20
N LEU A 623 -8.83 7.87 -86.95
CA LEU A 623 -9.89 8.00 -87.97
C LEU A 623 -9.51 8.99 -89.09
N LYS A 624 -8.87 10.11 -88.75
CA LYS A 624 -8.35 11.07 -89.74
C LYS A 624 -7.23 10.45 -90.59
N GLN A 625 -6.27 9.76 -89.97
CA GLN A 625 -5.20 9.06 -90.71
C GLN A 625 -5.75 8.00 -91.67
N ILE A 626 -6.78 7.23 -91.28
CA ILE A 626 -7.44 6.26 -92.17
C ILE A 626 -8.18 6.95 -93.33
N ARG A 627 -8.74 8.15 -93.10
CA ARG A 627 -9.39 8.95 -94.16
C ARG A 627 -8.37 9.58 -95.12
N GLU A 628 -7.24 10.07 -94.60
CA GLU A 628 -6.17 10.67 -95.41
C GLU A 628 -5.51 9.66 -96.37
N ILE A 629 -5.47 8.37 -96.01
CA ILE A 629 -4.98 7.29 -96.91
C ILE A 629 -5.88 7.11 -98.14
N ASN A 630 -7.17 7.44 -98.06
CA ASN A 630 -8.15 7.20 -99.13
C ASN A 630 -8.50 8.44 -99.98
N SER A 631 -7.99 9.63 -99.67
CA SER A 631 -8.15 10.85 -100.47
C SER A 631 -7.15 11.94 -100.06
N PRO A 632 -6.29 12.44 -100.96
CA PRO A 632 -5.42 13.56 -100.65
C PRO A 632 -6.14 14.88 -101.01
N GLN A 633 -6.80 15.52 -100.03
CA GLN A 633 -6.93 16.99 -99.92
C GLN A 633 -7.84 17.43 -98.76
N SER A 634 -7.28 18.15 -97.80
CA SER A 634 -7.70 19.49 -97.32
C SER A 634 -6.97 19.82 -96.02
N SER A 635 -6.12 20.84 -96.07
CA SER A 635 -5.46 21.44 -94.91
C SER A 635 -6.47 22.35 -94.20
N ASP A 636 -7.22 21.80 -93.24
CA ASP A 636 -7.99 22.62 -92.30
C ASP A 636 -7.05 23.33 -91.32
N SER A 637 -7.26 24.64 -91.20
CA SER A 637 -6.53 25.58 -90.36
C SER A 637 -6.36 25.12 -88.91
N ALA A 638 -5.19 25.42 -88.33
CA ALA A 638 -4.84 25.29 -86.92
C ALA A 638 -5.71 26.18 -86.00
N GLY A 639 -6.98 25.82 -85.84
CA GLY A 639 -7.90 26.40 -84.85
C GLY A 639 -7.96 25.55 -83.58
N VAL A 640 -8.16 26.21 -82.44
CA VAL A 640 -8.36 25.59 -81.11
C VAL A 640 -9.43 24.51 -81.21
N THR A 641 -9.05 23.25 -80.92
CA THR A 641 -9.97 22.11 -81.01
C THR A 641 -10.95 22.09 -79.83
N ASP A 642 -12.06 21.36 -79.96
CA ASP A 642 -12.98 21.14 -78.83
C ASP A 642 -12.27 20.52 -77.61
N GLY A 643 -11.22 19.72 -77.84
CA GLY A 643 -10.35 19.17 -76.79
C GLY A 643 -9.49 20.23 -76.09
N ASP A 644 -8.94 21.17 -76.86
CA ASP A 644 -8.19 22.31 -76.33
C ASP A 644 -9.08 23.24 -75.49
N LYS A 645 -10.34 23.47 -75.91
CA LYS A 645 -11.32 24.23 -75.12
C LYS A 645 -11.66 23.55 -73.79
N ILE A 646 -11.75 22.22 -73.76
CA ILE A 646 -12.00 21.45 -72.51
C ILE A 646 -10.80 21.57 -71.56
N ARG A 647 -9.57 21.44 -72.07
CA ARG A 647 -8.33 21.60 -71.27
C ARG A 647 -8.18 23.02 -70.72
N LEU A 648 -8.56 24.04 -71.51
CA LEU A 648 -8.60 25.44 -71.07
C LEU A 648 -9.70 25.72 -70.03
N GLN A 649 -10.88 25.08 -70.12
CA GLN A 649 -11.89 25.22 -69.06
C GLN A 649 -11.39 24.62 -67.74
N LEU A 650 -10.77 23.45 -67.80
CA LEU A 650 -10.22 22.79 -66.62
C LEU A 650 -9.13 23.64 -65.95
N SER A 651 -8.33 24.39 -66.72
CA SER A 651 -7.30 25.27 -66.14
C SER A 651 -7.89 26.49 -65.44
N VAL A 652 -8.94 27.10 -66.00
CA VAL A 652 -9.68 28.19 -65.36
C VAL A 652 -10.38 27.70 -64.09
N ASP A 653 -10.98 26.51 -64.15
CA ASP A 653 -11.68 25.88 -63.03
C ASP A 653 -10.71 25.56 -61.88
N VAL A 654 -9.58 24.89 -62.15
CA VAL A 654 -8.56 24.57 -61.13
C VAL A 654 -7.92 25.84 -60.55
N ALA A 655 -7.68 26.87 -61.36
CA ALA A 655 -7.15 28.15 -60.87
C ALA A 655 -8.13 28.85 -59.92
N SER A 656 -9.43 28.84 -60.25
CA SER A 656 -10.47 29.40 -59.38
C SER A 656 -10.66 28.60 -58.08
N TYR A 657 -10.52 27.28 -58.12
CA TYR A 657 -10.51 26.41 -56.94
C TYR A 657 -9.31 26.70 -56.01
N GLY A 658 -8.13 26.97 -56.58
CA GLY A 658 -6.95 27.41 -55.83
C GLY A 658 -7.09 28.80 -55.21
N ALA A 659 -7.64 29.76 -55.96
CA ALA A 659 -7.93 31.10 -55.46
C ALA A 659 -8.93 31.08 -54.30
N LEU A 660 -9.85 30.11 -54.31
CA LEU A 660 -10.78 29.90 -53.22
C LEU A 660 -10.10 29.40 -51.94
N ALA A 661 -9.19 28.43 -52.04
CA ALA A 661 -8.41 27.97 -50.89
C ALA A 661 -7.60 29.12 -50.26
N ALA A 662 -6.98 29.97 -51.09
CA ALA A 662 -6.27 31.17 -50.63
C ALA A 662 -7.21 32.18 -49.94
N THR A 663 -8.43 32.37 -50.46
CA THR A 663 -9.44 33.26 -49.87
C THR A 663 -9.89 32.78 -48.48
N LEU A 664 -9.91 31.47 -48.26
CA LEU A 664 -10.21 30.83 -46.97
C LEU A 664 -8.99 30.73 -46.03
N ARG A 665 -7.91 31.47 -46.33
CA ARG A 665 -6.66 31.57 -45.54
C ARG A 665 -5.87 30.26 -45.43
N LEU A 666 -6.03 29.34 -46.38
CA LEU A 666 -5.19 28.15 -46.48
C LEU A 666 -3.93 28.44 -47.28
N ASP A 667 -2.83 27.80 -46.87
CA ASP A 667 -1.66 27.69 -47.74
C ASP A 667 -1.97 26.67 -48.84
N VAL A 668 -2.02 27.15 -50.07
CA VAL A 668 -2.35 26.35 -51.25
C VAL A 668 -1.29 25.24 -51.48
N HIS A 669 -0.09 25.41 -50.93
CA HIS A 669 0.99 24.41 -50.98
C HIS A 669 0.89 23.32 -49.90
N SER A 670 0.14 23.55 -48.82
CA SER A 670 -0.07 22.54 -47.77
C SER A 670 -1.19 21.54 -48.12
N VAL A 671 -1.99 21.84 -49.15
CA VAL A 671 -3.10 21.00 -49.59
C VAL A 671 -2.60 19.80 -50.42
N HIS A 672 -2.92 18.60 -49.96
CA HIS A 672 -2.53 17.35 -50.58
C HIS A 672 -3.07 17.22 -52.02
N LYS A 673 -2.18 16.87 -52.97
CA LYS A 673 -2.43 16.75 -54.42
C LYS A 673 -2.80 18.03 -55.18
N PHE A 674 -2.83 19.20 -54.54
CA PHE A 674 -3.15 20.43 -55.25
C PHE A 674 -2.04 20.83 -56.25
N THR A 675 -0.77 20.68 -55.86
CA THR A 675 0.38 20.95 -56.73
C THR A 675 0.43 20.03 -57.95
N GLU A 676 0.14 18.73 -57.75
CA GLU A 676 0.03 17.74 -58.82
C GLU A 676 -1.15 18.05 -59.76
N LEU A 677 -2.30 18.45 -59.21
CA LEU A 677 -3.47 18.87 -59.98
C LEU A 677 -3.17 20.10 -60.85
N SER A 678 -2.53 21.11 -60.26
CA SER A 678 -2.13 22.34 -60.98
C SER A 678 -1.10 22.03 -62.07
N SER A 679 -0.13 21.16 -61.80
CA SER A 679 0.86 20.71 -62.78
C SER A 679 0.20 19.93 -63.93
N MET A 680 -0.70 18.99 -63.62
CA MET A 680 -1.40 18.18 -64.63
C MET A 680 -2.18 19.04 -65.62
N VAL A 681 -2.89 20.04 -65.11
CA VAL A 681 -3.73 20.91 -65.95
C VAL A 681 -2.91 21.96 -66.70
N THR A 682 -1.82 22.47 -66.11
CA THR A 682 -0.91 23.37 -66.82
C THR A 682 -0.14 22.64 -67.93
N GLU A 683 0.31 21.40 -67.70
CA GLU A 683 0.92 20.56 -68.75
C GLU A 683 -0.06 20.22 -69.88
N ALA A 684 -1.34 19.96 -69.54
CA ALA A 684 -2.37 19.72 -70.54
C ALA A 684 -2.59 20.93 -71.47
N VAL A 685 -2.30 22.15 -71.02
CA VAL A 685 -2.52 23.41 -71.75
C VAL A 685 -1.25 23.95 -72.44
N LYS A 686 -0.04 23.49 -72.06
CA LYS A 686 1.26 23.98 -72.59
C LYS A 686 1.41 23.97 -74.12
N ASN A 687 0.66 23.13 -74.83
CA ASN A 687 0.77 22.97 -76.29
C ASN A 687 -0.37 23.65 -77.07
N ILE A 688 -1.17 24.50 -76.43
CA ILE A 688 -2.31 25.20 -77.04
C ILE A 688 -1.90 26.65 -77.36
N ASP A 689 -1.64 26.95 -78.62
CA ASP A 689 -1.42 28.33 -79.08
C ASP A 689 -2.74 29.11 -79.05
N ILE A 690 -2.92 29.92 -78.00
CA ILE A 690 -3.99 30.92 -77.95
C ILE A 690 -3.49 32.13 -78.75
N LYS A 691 -4.07 32.37 -79.93
CA LYS A 691 -3.91 33.64 -80.65
C LYS A 691 -4.86 34.70 -80.13
#